data_AF-A0A9E8C8I9-F1
#
_entry.id   AF-A0A9E8C8I9-F1
#
_cell.length_a   1.000
_cell.length_b   1.000
_cell.length_c   1.000
_cell.angle_alpha   90.00
_cell.angle_beta   90.00
_cell.angle_gamma   90.00
#
_symmetry.space_group_name_H-M   'P 1'
#
loop_
_entity.id
_entity.type
_entity.pdbx_description
1 polymer ?
#
loop_
_entity_poly.entity_id
_entity_poly.type
_entity_poly.pdbx_seq_one_letter_code
_entity_poly.pdbx_strand_id
1 'polypeptide(L)'
;MSLRRPTATLAARNRLDLGAQTLNNREHALIFSGGDMAIGGALDSNRVATGSAATVNNNSASIESLGSLALAANRINNTNEHFSTGVQSQGTQHIVEYQGDGAANRYKPGDPDVYIYNDESDHLHTPEGNYESWHKYEYDRSTSATVITGSDPGKITSAGAMRIDAGTLFNDKSQIIAGGTLSANVGSLQNTEVTGQQTVTDAGTATSYWRHQKKGRDDTGSSSTAYNPPDAISDIRLTPTVYKDNTAPGGSGTQVGTLTVGSVTQGAQSAAVASVSIGAGRTVGAVTQGMPGIGSVGGGRTVSAITEVAAVTPAAGGQSLVVRTGGVNTTLPNNSLFRLNPNPGGSYLVETDPRFASYRTWLSSDTMLTQLSVDPALTQKRLGDGFYEQKLVREQVAQLTGRRFLDGYSSDEAQYRALIDNGVTYAKAWGLRPGVALTAAQMAQLTSDIVWLVEQDVTLPNGQTTRALVPQVYVHVKPGDLDGSGALIAGQSVSLNVSGDMVNQGSIAGRDVVSITAENVKNLGGRITGGDVAVRARTDLDNLGGIIDANNSLSAMAGRDLNVASTTRSNSNAQGSITNVSRIAGLYVTAPSGGTLVASAGRDLTLSGAQIGNASTGGQTVVAAARDLNLNTVETSNSQSIKWDNNNWRKDSTRQEIVTSPRNIGHARTGENRRHCP
;
A
#
# COMPACT_ATOMS: atom_id res chain seq x y z
N MET A 1 -23.83 22.61 -19.61
CA MET A 1 -22.53 21.90 -19.69
C MET A 1 -21.43 22.93 -19.88
N SER A 2 -20.63 23.19 -18.84
CA SER A 2 -19.52 24.15 -18.91
C SER A 2 -18.36 23.50 -19.65
N LEU A 3 -17.95 24.07 -20.78
CA LEU A 3 -16.68 23.73 -21.45
C LEU A 3 -15.57 23.92 -20.41
N ARG A 4 -14.93 22.81 -19.95
CA ARG A 4 -13.77 22.88 -19.05
C ARG A 4 -12.71 23.78 -19.71
N ARG A 5 -12.48 24.97 -19.15
CA ARG A 5 -11.42 25.86 -19.62
C ARG A 5 -10.07 25.14 -19.46
N PRO A 6 -9.15 25.25 -20.42
CA PRO A 6 -7.85 24.63 -20.29
C PRO A 6 -7.10 25.19 -19.08
N THR A 7 -6.42 24.31 -18.35
CA THR A 7 -5.62 24.66 -17.17
C THR A 7 -4.29 25.27 -17.61
N ALA A 8 -3.70 26.10 -16.74
CA ALA A 8 -2.49 26.83 -17.08
C ALA A 8 -1.29 25.89 -17.23
N THR A 9 -0.48 26.13 -18.27
CA THR A 9 0.82 25.49 -18.44
C THR A 9 1.90 26.55 -18.51
N LEU A 10 2.96 26.35 -17.73
CA LEU A 10 4.25 27.00 -17.91
C LEU A 10 5.28 25.93 -18.27
N ALA A 11 5.88 26.01 -19.46
CA ALA A 11 6.79 24.98 -19.94
C ALA A 11 8.05 25.57 -20.58
N ALA A 12 9.21 24.99 -20.28
CA ALA A 12 10.49 25.28 -20.94
C ALA A 12 11.10 24.01 -21.54
N ARG A 13 11.79 24.14 -22.67
CA ARG A 13 12.40 22.98 -23.37
C ARG A 13 13.69 22.48 -22.73
N ASN A 14 14.42 23.34 -22.04
CA ASN A 14 15.76 23.03 -21.52
C ASN A 14 15.93 23.43 -20.05
N ARG A 15 15.64 24.69 -19.70
CA ARG A 15 15.73 25.17 -18.32
C ARG A 15 14.59 26.11 -17.99
N LEU A 16 14.06 25.99 -16.77
CA LEU A 16 13.05 26.90 -16.22
C LEU A 16 13.52 27.49 -14.90
N ASP A 17 13.70 28.80 -14.84
CA ASP A 17 13.98 29.54 -13.61
C ASP A 17 12.76 30.41 -13.25
N LEU A 18 12.26 30.25 -12.02
CA LEU A 18 11.11 30.97 -11.50
C LEU A 18 11.47 31.75 -10.25
N GLY A 19 11.35 33.08 -10.33
CA GLY A 19 11.44 33.97 -9.18
C GLY A 19 10.06 34.49 -8.80
N ALA A 20 9.52 34.06 -7.67
CA ALA A 20 8.23 34.53 -7.17
C ALA A 20 8.15 34.45 -5.64
N GLN A 21 7.51 35.43 -5.00
CA GLN A 21 7.24 35.35 -3.56
C GLN A 21 6.14 34.34 -3.24
N THR A 22 5.12 34.23 -4.09
CA THR A 22 4.07 33.23 -3.94
C THR A 22 3.79 32.58 -5.27
N LEU A 23 3.93 31.26 -5.32
CA LEU A 23 3.60 30.44 -6.48
C LEU A 23 2.38 29.58 -6.13
N ASN A 24 1.27 29.76 -6.86
CA ASN A 24 0.07 28.95 -6.70
C ASN A 24 -0.16 28.11 -7.97
N ASN A 25 0.22 26.84 -7.92
CA ASN A 25 -0.08 25.85 -8.94
C ASN A 25 -1.26 25.00 -8.46
N ARG A 26 -2.39 25.02 -9.19
CA ARG A 26 -3.64 24.40 -8.74
C ARG A 26 -4.38 23.71 -9.89
N GLU A 27 -5.24 22.76 -9.56
CA GLU A 27 -6.27 22.23 -10.48
C GLU A 27 -5.70 21.71 -11.82
N HIS A 28 -4.80 20.72 -11.76
CA HIS A 28 -4.12 20.10 -12.91
C HIS A 28 -3.24 21.05 -13.74
N ALA A 29 -2.93 22.25 -13.24
CA ALA A 29 -1.95 23.11 -13.87
C ALA A 29 -0.56 22.44 -13.89
N LEU A 30 0.22 22.76 -14.91
CA LEU A 30 1.52 22.14 -15.17
C LEU A 30 2.63 23.18 -15.22
N ILE A 31 3.62 23.04 -14.35
CA ILE A 31 4.91 23.70 -14.44
C ILE A 31 5.92 22.65 -14.89
N PHE A 32 6.51 22.83 -16.07
CA PHE A 32 7.31 21.80 -16.72
C PHE A 32 8.66 22.33 -17.22
N SER A 33 9.73 21.56 -17.05
CA SER A 33 11.02 21.78 -17.72
C SER A 33 11.50 20.50 -18.40
N GLY A 34 11.86 20.60 -19.68
CA GLY A 34 12.50 19.53 -20.43
C GLY A 34 13.95 19.25 -20.02
N GLY A 35 14.52 20.06 -19.12
CA GLY A 35 15.76 19.80 -18.40
C GLY A 35 15.63 20.35 -16.98
N ASP A 36 16.59 21.16 -16.53
CA ASP A 36 16.65 21.61 -15.13
C ASP A 36 15.55 22.65 -14.79
N MET A 37 15.18 22.70 -13.52
CA MET A 37 14.23 23.68 -12.99
C MET A 37 14.74 24.27 -11.68
N ALA A 38 14.60 25.59 -11.51
CA ALA A 38 14.86 26.27 -10.25
C ALA A 38 13.69 27.19 -9.88
N ILE A 39 13.25 27.13 -8.62
CA ILE A 39 12.19 27.97 -8.05
C ILE A 39 12.74 28.66 -6.81
N GLY A 40 12.69 30.00 -6.80
CA GLY A 40 13.17 30.86 -5.73
C GLY A 40 12.32 32.13 -5.56
N GLY A 41 12.80 33.06 -4.75
CA GLY A 41 12.06 34.29 -4.39
C GLY A 41 12.13 35.40 -5.44
N ALA A 42 13.18 35.42 -6.25
CA ALA A 42 13.43 36.42 -7.29
C ALA A 42 14.27 35.82 -8.43
N LEU A 43 14.42 36.58 -9.52
CA LEU A 43 15.41 36.31 -10.56
C LEU A 43 16.56 37.31 -10.42
N ASP A 44 17.80 36.86 -10.59
CA ASP A 44 18.96 37.76 -10.65
C ASP A 44 19.10 38.44 -12.03
N SER A 45 20.17 39.21 -12.21
CA SER A 45 20.47 39.89 -13.49
C SER A 45 20.67 38.92 -14.67
N ASN A 46 21.05 37.67 -14.39
CA ASN A 46 21.23 36.61 -15.38
C ASN A 46 19.95 35.79 -15.59
N ARG A 47 18.84 36.19 -14.95
CA ARG A 47 17.55 35.49 -14.95
C ARG A 47 17.59 34.11 -14.31
N VAL A 48 18.49 33.90 -13.36
CA VAL A 48 18.57 32.69 -12.55
C VAL A 48 17.76 32.87 -11.27
N ALA A 49 17.04 31.83 -10.84
CA ALA A 49 16.27 31.87 -9.60
C ALA A 49 17.18 32.01 -8.39
N THR A 50 16.87 32.97 -7.52
CA THR A 50 17.64 33.26 -6.29
C THR A 50 16.72 33.52 -5.11
N GLY A 51 17.28 33.41 -3.90
CA GLY A 51 16.53 33.55 -2.65
C GLY A 51 15.43 32.50 -2.47
N SER A 52 14.63 32.66 -1.43
CA SER A 52 13.50 31.76 -1.15
C SER A 52 12.18 32.45 -1.47
N ALA A 53 11.27 31.74 -2.13
CA ALA A 53 9.87 32.16 -2.19
C ALA A 53 9.29 32.21 -0.77
N ALA A 54 8.29 33.04 -0.51
CA ALA A 54 7.55 32.96 0.74
C ALA A 54 6.70 31.68 0.79
N THR A 55 6.03 31.32 -0.31
CA THR A 55 5.18 30.13 -0.36
C THR A 55 5.10 29.53 -1.77
N VAL A 56 5.21 28.20 -1.85
CA VAL A 56 4.92 27.41 -3.04
C VAL A 56 3.77 26.45 -2.71
N ASN A 57 2.65 26.63 -3.39
CA ASN A 57 1.46 25.79 -3.28
C ASN A 57 1.33 24.97 -4.56
N ASN A 58 1.31 23.65 -4.43
CA ASN A 58 1.07 22.69 -5.49
C ASN A 58 -0.12 21.81 -5.10
N ASN A 59 -1.32 22.21 -5.50
CA ASN A 59 -2.57 21.66 -5.01
C ASN A 59 -3.26 20.90 -6.16
N SER A 60 -3.22 19.56 -6.12
CA SER A 60 -3.74 18.71 -7.21
C SER A 60 -3.20 19.13 -8.58
N ALA A 61 -1.92 19.48 -8.62
CA ALA A 61 -1.23 20.03 -9.79
C ALA A 61 0.18 19.46 -9.91
N SER A 62 0.87 19.73 -11.03
CA SER A 62 2.18 19.14 -11.32
C SER A 62 3.29 20.18 -11.47
N ILE A 63 4.40 19.96 -10.77
CA ILE A 63 5.70 20.60 -10.99
C ILE A 63 6.67 19.50 -11.40
N GLU A 64 7.18 19.55 -12.63
CA GLU A 64 7.91 18.45 -13.24
C GLU A 64 9.16 18.91 -13.99
N SER A 65 10.31 18.35 -13.64
CA SER A 65 11.59 18.55 -14.32
C SER A 65 12.11 17.24 -14.91
N LEU A 66 12.48 17.24 -16.19
CA LEU A 66 13.20 16.12 -16.81
C LEU A 66 14.72 16.18 -16.56
N GLY A 67 15.19 17.21 -15.87
CA GLY A 67 16.53 17.31 -15.30
C GLY A 67 16.46 17.36 -13.78
N SER A 68 17.31 18.17 -13.16
CA SER A 68 17.32 18.40 -11.72
C SER A 68 16.36 19.52 -11.31
N LEU A 69 15.80 19.43 -10.10
CA LEU A 69 14.91 20.45 -9.52
C LEU A 69 15.55 21.07 -8.27
N ALA A 70 15.69 22.39 -8.26
CA ALA A 70 16.00 23.17 -7.06
C ALA A 70 14.76 23.98 -6.63
N LEU A 71 14.31 23.80 -5.39
CA LEU A 71 13.10 24.44 -4.87
C LEU A 71 13.39 25.09 -3.51
N ALA A 72 13.44 26.42 -3.48
CA ALA A 72 13.70 27.21 -2.28
C ALA A 72 12.48 28.04 -1.90
N ALA A 73 11.86 27.75 -0.75
CA ALA A 73 10.71 28.50 -0.27
C ALA A 73 10.53 28.38 1.25
N ASN A 74 10.08 29.42 1.96
CA ASN A 74 9.78 29.30 3.39
C ASN A 74 8.71 28.23 3.66
N ARG A 75 7.64 28.18 2.84
CA ARG A 75 6.62 27.13 2.93
C ARG A 75 6.39 26.45 1.59
N ILE A 76 6.43 25.12 1.58
CA ILE A 76 6.05 24.29 0.45
C ILE A 76 4.87 23.43 0.87
N ASN A 77 3.74 23.59 0.18
CA ASN A 77 2.55 22.76 0.35
C ASN A 77 2.33 21.95 -0.94
N ASN A 78 2.34 20.63 -0.81
CA ASN A 78 1.95 19.71 -1.86
C ASN A 78 0.71 18.94 -1.39
N THR A 79 -0.47 19.27 -1.93
CA THR A 79 -1.76 18.83 -1.40
C THR A 79 -2.64 18.17 -2.45
N ASN A 80 -3.56 17.32 -1.99
CA ASN A 80 -4.57 16.64 -2.78
C ASN A 80 -5.95 17.17 -2.38
N GLU A 81 -6.48 18.15 -3.12
CA GLU A 81 -7.75 18.82 -2.82
C GLU A 81 -8.97 17.97 -3.21
N HIS A 82 -8.76 16.92 -4.01
CA HIS A 82 -9.81 16.05 -4.53
C HIS A 82 -9.77 14.65 -3.92
N PHE A 83 -9.26 14.53 -2.70
CA PHE A 83 -9.23 13.27 -1.96
C PHE A 83 -10.56 13.00 -1.24
N SER A 84 -11.13 11.82 -1.46
CA SER A 84 -12.33 11.37 -0.76
C SER A 84 -12.28 9.87 -0.47
N THR A 85 -12.96 9.49 0.61
CA THR A 85 -13.09 8.09 1.05
C THR A 85 -14.55 7.68 1.13
N GLY A 86 -14.80 6.39 1.01
CA GLY A 86 -16.08 5.75 1.28
C GLY A 86 -15.87 4.49 2.12
N VAL A 87 -16.96 3.86 2.53
CA VAL A 87 -16.94 2.54 3.17
C VAL A 87 -17.43 1.52 2.14
N GLN A 88 -16.66 0.46 1.95
CA GLN A 88 -17.01 -0.64 1.07
C GLN A 88 -17.16 -1.92 1.89
N SER A 89 -18.26 -2.64 1.67
CA SER A 89 -18.44 -3.99 2.21
C SER A 89 -17.55 -4.97 1.45
N GLN A 90 -16.81 -5.79 2.19
CA GLN A 90 -15.96 -6.86 1.67
C GLN A 90 -16.68 -8.22 1.64
N GLY A 91 -17.98 -8.24 1.96
CA GLY A 91 -18.80 -9.44 1.98
C GLY A 91 -19.39 -9.74 3.35
N THR A 92 -20.20 -10.80 3.38
CA THR A 92 -20.89 -11.28 4.59
C THR A 92 -20.79 -12.79 4.63
N GLN A 93 -20.45 -13.33 5.79
CA GLN A 93 -20.35 -14.75 6.03
C GLN A 93 -21.33 -15.14 7.14
N HIS A 94 -22.13 -16.16 6.89
CA HIS A 94 -22.95 -16.78 7.92
C HIS A 94 -22.10 -17.74 8.76
N ILE A 95 -22.14 -17.61 10.08
CA ILE A 95 -21.34 -18.38 11.03
C ILE A 95 -22.27 -19.05 12.05
N VAL A 96 -22.04 -20.35 12.25
CA VAL A 96 -22.64 -21.13 13.34
C VAL A 96 -21.53 -21.69 14.21
N GLU A 97 -21.63 -21.48 15.52
CA GLU A 97 -20.67 -21.97 16.51
C GLU A 97 -21.39 -22.61 17.70
N TYR A 98 -20.78 -23.63 18.29
CA TYR A 98 -21.24 -24.33 19.49
C TYR A 98 -20.23 -24.20 20.62
N GLN A 99 -20.73 -24.06 21.85
CA GLN A 99 -19.91 -23.95 23.05
C GLN A 99 -20.57 -24.70 24.20
N GLY A 100 -19.84 -25.60 24.85
CA GLY A 100 -20.30 -26.23 26.09
C GLY A 100 -20.43 -25.21 27.23
N ASP A 101 -21.35 -25.43 28.17
CA ASP A 101 -21.40 -24.60 29.37
C ASP A 101 -20.07 -24.72 30.17
N GLY A 102 -19.55 -23.60 30.66
CA GLY A 102 -18.23 -23.51 31.28
C GLY A 102 -17.02 -23.74 30.36
N ALA A 103 -17.20 -24.18 29.11
CA ALA A 103 -16.12 -24.38 28.14
C ALA A 103 -15.54 -23.05 27.63
N ALA A 104 -14.23 -23.02 27.39
CA ALA A 104 -13.54 -21.83 26.89
C ALA A 104 -13.61 -21.70 25.36
N ASN A 105 -13.63 -22.83 24.65
CA ASN A 105 -13.54 -22.88 23.21
C ASN A 105 -14.91 -22.93 22.53
N ARG A 106 -14.97 -22.36 21.33
CA ARG A 106 -16.12 -22.49 20.41
C ARG A 106 -15.72 -23.35 19.23
N TYR A 107 -16.66 -24.15 18.76
CA TYR A 107 -16.47 -25.10 17.67
C TYR A 107 -17.48 -24.87 16.56
N LYS A 108 -17.11 -25.20 15.32
CA LYS A 108 -18.02 -25.11 14.17
C LYS A 108 -18.69 -26.45 13.90
N PRO A 109 -19.91 -26.46 13.32
CA PRO A 109 -20.50 -27.69 12.81
C PRO A 109 -19.57 -28.38 11.81
N GLY A 110 -19.30 -29.66 12.03
CA GLY A 110 -18.43 -30.46 11.16
C GLY A 110 -16.94 -30.44 11.53
N ASP A 111 -16.54 -29.67 12.55
CA ASP A 111 -15.21 -29.85 13.17
C ASP A 111 -15.09 -31.30 13.71
N PRO A 112 -13.87 -31.89 13.73
CA PRO A 112 -13.66 -33.23 14.26
C PRO A 112 -14.17 -33.36 15.70
N ASP A 113 -14.88 -34.44 15.99
CA ASP A 113 -15.49 -34.74 17.30
C ASP A 113 -16.47 -33.66 17.81
N VAL A 114 -17.17 -32.96 16.90
CA VAL A 114 -18.20 -31.98 17.24
C VAL A 114 -19.54 -32.37 16.62
N TYR A 115 -20.51 -32.77 17.45
CA TYR A 115 -21.85 -33.11 17.01
C TYR A 115 -22.89 -32.94 18.12
N ILE A 116 -24.15 -32.78 17.72
CA ILE A 116 -25.29 -32.77 18.63
C ILE A 116 -25.92 -34.16 18.57
N TYR A 117 -26.19 -34.75 19.73
CA TYR A 117 -26.91 -36.01 19.85
C TYR A 117 -28.07 -35.88 20.83
N ASN A 118 -29.08 -36.73 20.68
CA ASN A 118 -30.25 -36.72 21.54
C ASN A 118 -30.26 -37.98 22.43
N ASP A 119 -30.30 -37.77 23.74
CA ASP A 119 -30.51 -38.81 24.74
C ASP A 119 -31.52 -38.29 25.78
N GLU A 120 -32.81 -38.32 25.41
CA GLU A 120 -33.94 -37.64 26.08
C GLU A 120 -33.95 -36.11 25.93
N SER A 121 -32.78 -35.48 25.94
CA SER A 121 -32.56 -34.06 25.60
C SER A 121 -31.43 -33.89 24.59
N ASP A 122 -31.22 -32.69 24.05
CA ASP A 122 -30.12 -32.40 23.12
C ASP A 122 -28.83 -32.12 23.88
N HIS A 123 -27.80 -32.93 23.60
CA HIS A 123 -26.46 -32.80 24.16
C HIS A 123 -25.47 -32.37 23.08
N LEU A 124 -24.51 -31.54 23.48
CA LEU A 124 -23.37 -31.19 22.63
C LEU A 124 -22.18 -32.07 23.00
N HIS A 125 -21.62 -32.78 22.01
CA HIS A 125 -20.30 -33.39 22.09
C HIS A 125 -19.26 -32.47 21.44
N THR A 126 -18.11 -32.30 22.10
CA THR A 126 -16.93 -31.61 21.58
C THR A 126 -15.66 -32.38 21.97
N PRO A 127 -14.47 -32.03 21.44
CA PRO A 127 -13.21 -32.57 21.93
C PRO A 127 -12.95 -32.40 23.44
N GLU A 128 -13.63 -31.46 24.10
CA GLU A 128 -13.52 -31.21 25.54
C GLU A 128 -14.46 -32.08 26.38
N GLY A 129 -15.47 -32.72 25.76
CA GLY A 129 -16.42 -33.60 26.44
C GLY A 129 -17.88 -33.46 25.99
N ASN A 130 -18.77 -34.03 26.79
CA ASN A 130 -20.22 -33.99 26.60
C ASN A 130 -20.87 -32.94 27.51
N TYR A 131 -21.82 -32.19 26.97
CA TYR A 131 -22.48 -31.09 27.66
C TYR A 131 -24.00 -31.21 27.57
N GLU A 132 -24.67 -31.30 28.72
CA GLU A 132 -26.14 -31.24 28.82
C GLU A 132 -26.66 -29.80 28.76
N SER A 133 -25.80 -28.82 29.09
CA SER A 133 -26.06 -27.38 28.93
C SER A 133 -25.00 -26.79 28.01
N TRP A 134 -25.44 -26.07 26.99
CA TRP A 134 -24.55 -25.58 25.94
C TRP A 134 -25.18 -24.38 25.21
N HIS A 135 -24.40 -23.71 24.38
CA HIS A 135 -24.79 -22.52 23.65
C HIS A 135 -24.55 -22.69 22.15
N LYS A 136 -25.51 -22.27 21.35
CA LYS A 136 -25.39 -22.07 19.90
C LYS A 136 -25.29 -20.58 19.62
N TYR A 137 -24.32 -20.18 18.81
CA TYR A 137 -24.22 -18.85 18.23
C TYR A 137 -24.49 -18.97 16.74
N GLU A 138 -25.40 -18.17 16.23
CA GLU A 138 -25.78 -18.14 14.82
C GLU A 138 -25.87 -16.68 14.39
N TYR A 139 -24.89 -16.23 13.63
CA TYR A 139 -24.72 -14.82 13.32
C TYR A 139 -24.10 -14.60 11.94
N ASP A 140 -24.38 -13.42 11.39
CA ASP A 140 -23.74 -12.96 10.17
C ASP A 140 -22.56 -12.05 10.55
N ARG A 141 -21.37 -12.42 10.05
CA ARG A 141 -20.16 -11.61 10.13
C ARG A 141 -20.01 -10.81 8.86
N SER A 142 -20.09 -9.49 8.98
CA SER A 142 -19.83 -8.55 7.88
C SER A 142 -18.50 -7.85 8.09
N THR A 143 -17.73 -7.69 7.01
CA THR A 143 -16.50 -6.91 7.03
C THR A 143 -16.67 -5.70 6.14
N SER A 144 -16.38 -4.52 6.66
CA SER A 144 -16.32 -3.28 5.88
C SER A 144 -14.95 -2.65 6.01
N ALA A 145 -14.51 -1.94 4.97
CA ALA A 145 -13.27 -1.19 4.98
C ALA A 145 -13.44 0.20 4.37
N THR A 146 -12.65 1.15 4.88
CA THR A 146 -12.48 2.44 4.23
C THR A 146 -11.74 2.26 2.92
N VAL A 147 -12.27 2.82 1.83
CA VAL A 147 -11.68 2.79 0.49
C VAL A 147 -11.57 4.21 -0.05
N ILE A 148 -10.62 4.45 -0.94
CA ILE A 148 -10.49 5.74 -1.65
C ILE A 148 -11.50 5.77 -2.79
N THR A 149 -12.36 6.79 -2.79
CA THR A 149 -13.38 7.00 -3.83
C THR A 149 -13.00 8.10 -4.82
N GLY A 150 -12.07 8.99 -4.44
CA GLY A 150 -11.51 10.02 -5.30
C GLY A 150 -10.11 10.42 -4.85
N SER A 151 -9.23 10.72 -5.82
CA SER A 151 -7.89 11.22 -5.55
C SER A 151 -7.31 11.94 -6.76
N ASP A 152 -6.69 13.10 -6.55
CA ASP A 152 -5.90 13.82 -7.55
C ASP A 152 -4.68 14.47 -6.86
N PRO A 153 -3.60 13.71 -6.63
CA PRO A 153 -2.48 14.16 -5.81
C PRO A 153 -1.71 15.31 -6.46
N GLY A 154 -1.23 16.24 -5.63
CA GLY A 154 -0.16 17.14 -6.04
C GLY A 154 1.12 16.35 -6.34
N LYS A 155 1.81 16.66 -7.43
CA LYS A 155 3.05 16.00 -7.84
C LYS A 155 4.18 17.00 -7.99
N ILE A 156 5.29 16.76 -7.28
CA ILE A 156 6.56 17.46 -7.47
C ILE A 156 7.60 16.43 -7.89
N THR A 157 8.11 16.50 -9.11
CA THR A 157 8.97 15.45 -9.66
C THR A 157 10.21 15.99 -10.37
N SER A 158 11.30 15.24 -10.28
CA SER A 158 12.52 15.43 -11.07
C SER A 158 13.03 14.11 -11.63
N ALA A 159 13.57 14.10 -12.84
CA ALA A 159 14.31 12.94 -13.35
C ALA A 159 15.73 12.86 -12.75
N GLY A 160 16.36 14.02 -12.52
CA GLY A 160 17.65 14.15 -11.85
C GLY A 160 17.51 14.30 -10.33
N ALA A 161 18.52 14.95 -9.74
CA ALA A 161 18.51 15.27 -8.31
C ALA A 161 17.43 16.31 -7.99
N MET A 162 16.91 16.25 -6.76
CA MET A 162 15.98 17.24 -6.23
C MET A 162 16.58 17.86 -4.97
N ARG A 163 16.71 19.18 -4.94
CA ARG A 163 17.11 19.94 -3.76
C ARG A 163 15.94 20.78 -3.28
N ILE A 164 15.57 20.61 -2.01
CA ILE A 164 14.52 21.38 -1.34
C ILE A 164 15.15 22.13 -0.16
N ASP A 165 15.01 23.44 -0.13
CA ASP A 165 15.39 24.27 1.03
C ASP A 165 14.14 25.02 1.51
N ALA A 166 13.64 24.70 2.71
CA ALA A 166 12.39 25.27 3.20
C ALA A 166 12.28 25.47 4.72
N GLY A 167 11.43 26.38 5.17
CA GLY A 167 11.01 26.42 6.57
C GLY A 167 10.11 25.24 6.90
N THR A 168 9.08 25.01 6.09
CA THR A 168 8.15 23.88 6.27
C THR A 168 7.89 23.16 4.96
N LEU A 169 8.01 21.84 4.95
CA LEU A 169 7.60 20.96 3.85
C LEU A 169 6.38 20.14 4.28
N PHE A 170 5.23 20.41 3.65
CA PHE A 170 3.99 19.68 3.88
C PHE A 170 3.61 18.91 2.62
N ASN A 171 3.55 17.59 2.74
CA ASN A 171 3.08 16.67 1.70
C ASN A 171 1.84 15.93 2.22
N ASP A 172 0.67 16.27 1.69
CA ASP A 172 -0.62 15.73 2.13
C ASP A 172 -1.24 14.89 1.02
N LYS A 173 -1.26 13.57 1.20
CA LYS A 173 -1.85 12.59 0.26
C LYS A 173 -1.34 12.81 -1.18
N SER A 174 -0.09 13.28 -1.28
CA SER A 174 0.54 13.78 -2.49
C SER A 174 1.95 13.21 -2.66
N GLN A 175 2.61 13.52 -3.77
CA GLN A 175 3.84 12.84 -4.18
C GLN A 175 4.99 13.83 -4.43
N ILE A 176 6.15 13.56 -3.85
CA ILE A 176 7.43 14.23 -4.13
C ILE A 176 8.44 13.15 -4.54
N ILE A 177 8.87 13.12 -5.79
CA ILE A 177 9.65 12.00 -6.35
C ILE A 177 10.84 12.50 -7.16
N ALA A 178 12.06 12.11 -6.78
CA ALA A 178 13.28 12.34 -7.56
C ALA A 178 13.76 11.04 -8.24
N GLY A 179 14.31 11.14 -9.44
CA GLY A 179 15.03 10.04 -10.09
C GLY A 179 16.50 9.94 -9.65
N GLY A 180 17.06 11.01 -9.10
CA GLY A 180 18.35 11.02 -8.43
C GLY A 180 18.23 11.10 -6.90
N THR A 181 19.18 11.77 -6.27
CA THR A 181 19.12 12.07 -4.83
C THR A 181 18.10 13.17 -4.56
N LEU A 182 17.15 12.92 -3.65
CA LEU A 182 16.31 13.94 -3.03
C LEU A 182 17.00 14.42 -1.75
N SER A 183 17.47 15.67 -1.72
CA SER A 183 18.04 16.33 -0.55
C SER A 183 17.13 17.44 -0.07
N ALA A 184 16.66 17.37 1.17
CA ALA A 184 15.81 18.40 1.76
C ALA A 184 16.45 18.94 3.04
N ASN A 185 16.69 20.26 3.10
CA ASN A 185 17.06 20.97 4.32
C ASN A 185 15.83 21.78 4.77
N VAL A 186 15.18 21.33 5.84
CA VAL A 186 13.91 21.91 6.27
C VAL A 186 13.80 22.23 7.76
N GLY A 187 12.96 23.21 8.11
CA GLY A 187 12.58 23.48 9.50
C GLY A 187 11.75 22.35 10.09
N SER A 188 10.65 21.99 9.43
CA SER A 188 9.78 20.88 9.79
C SER A 188 9.29 20.12 8.56
N LEU A 189 9.08 18.80 8.70
CA LEU A 189 8.55 17.95 7.64
C LEU A 189 7.30 17.22 8.11
N GLN A 190 6.24 17.28 7.30
CA GLN A 190 5.02 16.51 7.51
C GLN A 190 4.66 15.77 6.21
N ASN A 191 4.70 14.44 6.26
CA ASN A 191 4.24 13.56 5.19
C ASN A 191 2.97 12.84 5.65
N THR A 192 1.81 13.44 5.36
CA THR A 192 0.51 13.09 5.93
C THR A 192 -0.29 12.22 4.98
N GLU A 193 -0.81 11.11 5.51
CA GLU A 193 -1.71 10.18 4.84
C GLU A 193 -3.04 10.09 5.61
N VAL A 194 -4.11 9.61 4.96
CA VAL A 194 -5.36 9.29 5.65
C VAL A 194 -5.35 7.83 6.06
N THR A 195 -5.54 7.59 7.35
CA THR A 195 -5.74 6.26 7.92
C THR A 195 -7.16 5.77 7.64
N GLY A 196 -7.29 4.60 7.00
CA GLY A 196 -8.55 3.91 6.84
C GLY A 196 -8.85 3.00 8.02
N GLN A 197 -10.06 2.46 8.09
CA GLN A 197 -10.47 1.50 9.10
C GLN A 197 -11.06 0.26 8.45
N GLN A 198 -10.76 -0.90 9.01
CA GLN A 198 -11.49 -2.13 8.75
C GLN A 198 -12.32 -2.46 9.99
N THR A 199 -13.60 -2.73 9.78
CA THR A 199 -14.57 -3.05 10.84
C THR A 199 -15.18 -4.41 10.56
N VAL A 200 -15.09 -5.30 11.53
CA VAL A 200 -15.78 -6.60 11.53
C VAL A 200 -16.95 -6.51 12.52
N THR A 201 -18.16 -6.69 11.99
CA THR A 201 -19.41 -6.62 12.75
C THR A 201 -20.09 -7.97 12.73
N ASP A 202 -20.43 -8.47 13.90
CA ASP A 202 -21.21 -9.69 14.09
C ASP A 202 -22.61 -9.33 14.59
N ALA A 203 -23.63 -9.86 13.93
CA ALA A 203 -25.02 -9.67 14.34
C ALA A 203 -25.81 -10.97 14.14
N GLY A 204 -26.52 -11.41 15.19
CA GLY A 204 -27.27 -12.66 15.13
C GLY A 204 -27.96 -13.01 16.42
N THR A 205 -28.01 -14.30 16.72
CA THR A 205 -28.68 -14.87 17.89
C THR A 205 -27.74 -15.79 18.65
N ALA A 206 -27.77 -15.71 19.98
CA ALA A 206 -27.19 -16.70 20.87
C ALA A 206 -28.33 -17.46 21.56
N THR A 207 -28.32 -18.79 21.48
CA THR A 207 -29.32 -19.68 22.09
C THR A 207 -28.64 -20.55 23.13
N SER A 208 -29.12 -20.51 24.37
CA SER A 208 -28.75 -21.44 25.42
C SER A 208 -29.70 -22.64 25.40
N TYR A 209 -29.15 -23.84 25.51
CA TYR A 209 -29.87 -25.13 25.62
C TYR A 209 -29.54 -25.78 26.96
N TRP A 210 -30.52 -26.46 27.55
CA TRP A 210 -30.36 -27.23 28.79
C TRP A 210 -31.38 -28.36 28.88
N ARG A 211 -31.11 -29.36 29.71
CA ARG A 211 -32.09 -30.42 30.05
C ARG A 211 -33.18 -29.87 30.98
N HIS A 212 -34.44 -30.00 30.56
CA HIS A 212 -35.59 -29.71 31.40
C HIS A 212 -36.13 -31.00 32.01
N GLN A 213 -35.87 -31.19 33.31
CA GLN A 213 -36.29 -32.39 34.02
C GLN A 213 -37.80 -32.37 34.32
N LYS A 214 -38.49 -33.45 33.97
CA LYS A 214 -39.93 -33.63 34.19
C LYS A 214 -40.22 -35.02 34.73
N LYS A 215 -41.39 -35.20 35.35
CA LYS A 215 -41.90 -36.54 35.66
C LYS A 215 -42.26 -37.24 34.35
N GLY A 216 -41.41 -38.15 33.89
CA GLY A 216 -41.59 -38.89 32.63
C GLY A 216 -40.33 -38.83 31.77
N ARG A 217 -40.49 -38.56 30.46
CA ARG A 217 -39.35 -38.21 29.59
C ARG A 217 -39.03 -36.74 29.74
N ASP A 218 -37.74 -36.44 29.81
CA ASP A 218 -37.23 -35.08 29.80
C ASP A 218 -37.29 -34.48 28.39
N ASP A 219 -37.15 -33.16 28.28
CA ASP A 219 -37.04 -32.46 27.01
C ASP A 219 -35.96 -31.37 27.04
N THR A 220 -35.60 -30.85 25.86
CA THR A 220 -34.63 -29.76 25.72
C THR A 220 -35.31 -28.42 25.99
N GLY A 221 -34.88 -27.73 27.04
CA GLY A 221 -35.17 -26.31 27.23
C GLY A 221 -34.25 -25.45 26.36
N SER A 222 -34.76 -24.31 25.87
CA SER A 222 -33.93 -23.32 25.19
C SER A 222 -34.40 -21.89 25.42
N SER A 223 -33.46 -20.95 25.36
CA SER A 223 -33.73 -19.51 25.41
C SER A 223 -32.76 -18.78 24.48
N SER A 224 -33.28 -17.80 23.75
CA SER A 224 -32.53 -17.07 22.73
C SER A 224 -32.52 -15.58 23.02
N THR A 225 -31.39 -14.94 22.72
CA THR A 225 -31.22 -13.49 22.80
C THR A 225 -30.37 -13.00 21.63
N ALA A 226 -30.40 -11.70 21.35
CA ALA A 226 -29.57 -11.12 20.30
C ALA A 226 -28.07 -11.32 20.63
N TYR A 227 -27.27 -11.60 19.60
CA TYR A 227 -25.83 -11.72 19.67
C TYR A 227 -25.19 -10.62 18.81
N ASN A 228 -24.84 -9.51 19.46
CA ASN A 228 -24.29 -8.30 18.86
C ASN A 228 -23.06 -7.86 19.69
N PRO A 229 -21.95 -8.61 19.69
CA PRO A 229 -20.72 -8.19 20.38
C PRO A 229 -20.20 -6.86 19.80
N PRO A 230 -19.32 -6.14 20.52
CA PRO A 230 -18.70 -4.93 19.99
C PRO A 230 -17.91 -5.22 18.71
N ASP A 231 -18.01 -4.32 17.74
CA ASP A 231 -17.27 -4.46 16.47
C ASP A 231 -15.75 -4.48 16.71
N ALA A 232 -15.05 -5.38 16.03
CA ALA A 232 -13.60 -5.38 15.99
C ALA A 232 -13.12 -4.37 14.95
N ILE A 233 -12.36 -3.36 15.37
CA ILE A 233 -11.87 -2.29 14.49
C ILE A 233 -10.34 -2.28 14.47
N SER A 234 -9.76 -2.21 13.27
CA SER A 234 -8.33 -2.01 13.05
C SER A 234 -8.07 -0.91 12.02
N ASP A 235 -6.94 -0.22 12.16
CA ASP A 235 -6.54 0.82 11.22
C ASP A 235 -5.80 0.19 10.03
N ILE A 236 -6.25 0.51 8.82
CA ILE A 236 -5.65 0.06 7.57
C ILE A 236 -5.01 1.22 6.82
N ARG A 237 -3.97 0.92 6.04
CA ARG A 237 -3.41 1.88 5.09
C ARG A 237 -4.33 1.97 3.88
N LEU A 238 -4.64 3.19 3.45
CA LEU A 238 -5.40 3.38 2.22
C LEU A 238 -4.46 3.32 1.02
N THR A 239 -4.68 2.37 0.14
CA THR A 239 -4.09 2.36 -1.19
C THR A 239 -5.09 2.98 -2.16
N PRO A 240 -4.71 3.99 -2.97
CA PRO A 240 -5.57 4.58 -3.99
C PRO A 240 -6.20 3.52 -4.88
N THR A 241 -5.52 2.40 -5.05
CA THR A 241 -5.93 1.37 -5.96
C THR A 241 -6.78 0.28 -5.32
N VAL A 242 -7.95 0.03 -5.92
CA VAL A 242 -8.79 -1.14 -5.66
C VAL A 242 -8.15 -2.36 -6.35
N TYR A 243 -7.81 -3.39 -5.60
CA TYR A 243 -7.34 -4.67 -6.15
C TYR A 243 -8.53 -5.46 -6.72
N LYS A 244 -8.37 -6.12 -7.87
CA LYS A 244 -9.38 -7.06 -8.38
C LYS A 244 -9.14 -8.44 -7.76
N ASP A 245 -10.22 -9.07 -7.29
CA ASP A 245 -10.27 -10.41 -6.67
C ASP A 245 -9.47 -11.44 -7.45
N ASN A 246 -8.31 -11.83 -6.91
CA ASN A 246 -7.61 -13.12 -7.12
C ASN A 246 -6.48 -13.39 -6.10
N THR A 247 -6.32 -12.57 -5.07
CA THR A 247 -5.41 -12.86 -3.94
C THR A 247 -5.97 -12.27 -2.65
N ALA A 248 -5.88 -13.02 -1.55
CA ALA A 248 -6.09 -12.50 -0.22
C ALA A 248 -5.11 -11.32 0.03
N PRO A 249 -5.51 -10.28 0.80
CA PRO A 249 -4.68 -9.11 1.04
C PRO A 249 -3.37 -9.48 1.75
N GLY A 250 -2.32 -9.71 0.96
CA GLY A 250 -0.94 -9.75 1.41
C GLY A 250 -0.36 -8.35 1.41
N GLY A 251 -0.94 -7.44 2.19
CA GLY A 251 -0.30 -6.16 2.44
C GLY A 251 1.09 -6.40 3.03
N SER A 252 2.05 -5.50 2.80
CA SER A 252 3.39 -5.57 3.40
C SER A 252 3.41 -5.46 4.94
N GLY A 253 2.25 -5.34 5.58
CA GLY A 253 2.12 -5.79 6.96
C GLY A 253 2.41 -7.28 6.96
N THR A 254 3.57 -7.68 7.46
CA THR A 254 3.84 -9.08 7.77
C THR A 254 2.71 -9.56 8.67
N GLN A 255 1.62 -10.09 8.10
CA GLN A 255 0.74 -10.97 8.81
C GLN A 255 1.66 -12.12 9.14
N VAL A 256 2.10 -12.15 10.39
CA VAL A 256 2.59 -13.37 10.99
C VAL A 256 1.38 -14.28 10.93
N GLY A 257 1.25 -15.02 9.81
CA GLY A 257 0.51 -16.25 9.82
C GLY A 257 1.02 -16.97 11.06
N THR A 258 0.09 -17.29 11.96
CA THR A 258 0.34 -18.18 13.09
C THR A 258 1.18 -19.32 12.55
N LEU A 259 2.48 -19.33 12.86
CA LEU A 259 3.33 -20.44 12.51
C LEU A 259 2.82 -21.57 13.38
N THR A 260 2.06 -22.49 12.78
CA THR A 260 1.61 -23.69 13.44
C THR A 260 2.82 -24.33 14.10
N VAL A 261 2.77 -24.46 15.43
CA VAL A 261 3.78 -25.19 16.18
C VAL A 261 3.69 -26.63 15.69
N GLY A 262 4.58 -27.01 14.78
CA GLY A 262 4.76 -28.39 14.36
C GLY A 262 5.28 -29.18 15.55
N SER A 263 4.38 -29.89 16.23
CA SER A 263 4.75 -30.97 17.13
C SER A 263 5.60 -31.97 16.34
N VAL A 264 6.82 -32.21 16.82
CA VAL A 264 7.67 -33.27 16.32
C VAL A 264 7.08 -34.60 16.79
N THR A 265 6.68 -35.44 15.83
CA THR A 265 6.55 -36.88 16.05
C THR A 265 7.21 -37.60 14.88
N GLN A 266 8.27 -38.37 15.16
CA GLN A 266 8.97 -39.22 14.18
C GLN A 266 8.09 -40.41 13.76
N GLY A 267 8.21 -40.85 12.50
CA GLY A 267 7.90 -42.23 12.12
C GLY A 267 7.43 -42.49 10.68
N ALA A 268 8.39 -42.87 9.80
CA ALA A 268 8.28 -43.81 8.67
C ALA A 268 7.41 -43.53 7.40
N GLN A 269 8.15 -43.46 6.28
CA GLN A 269 7.96 -44.13 4.95
C GLN A 269 6.76 -43.79 4.02
N SER A 270 7.12 -43.19 2.88
CA SER A 270 6.64 -43.40 1.50
C SER A 270 5.13 -43.44 1.20
N ALA A 271 4.61 -42.41 0.50
CA ALA A 271 3.61 -42.57 -0.57
C ALA A 271 3.51 -41.31 -1.45
N ALA A 272 3.18 -41.53 -2.71
CA ALA A 272 3.20 -40.61 -3.84
C ALA A 272 2.28 -39.38 -3.70
N VAL A 273 2.68 -38.30 -4.39
CA VAL A 273 1.87 -37.13 -4.70
C VAL A 273 0.70 -37.57 -5.59
N ALA A 274 -0.49 -37.68 -5.01
CA ALA A 274 -1.73 -37.87 -5.74
C ALA A 274 -2.30 -36.50 -6.13
N SER A 275 -2.26 -36.20 -7.42
CA SER A 275 -3.06 -35.17 -8.06
C SER A 275 -4.54 -35.46 -7.86
N VAL A 276 -5.28 -34.50 -7.32
CA VAL A 276 -6.74 -34.51 -7.36
C VAL A 276 -7.17 -33.88 -8.68
N SER A 277 -7.51 -34.75 -9.64
CA SER A 277 -8.32 -34.40 -10.81
C SER A 277 -9.76 -34.21 -10.37
N ILE A 278 -10.33 -33.03 -10.59
CA ILE A 278 -11.78 -32.83 -10.53
C ILE A 278 -12.31 -32.99 -11.96
N GLY A 279 -12.95 -34.12 -12.23
CA GLY A 279 -13.54 -34.44 -13.52
C GLY A 279 -14.91 -33.78 -13.75
N ALA A 280 -15.19 -33.53 -15.02
CA ALA A 280 -16.49 -33.41 -15.69
C ALA A 280 -17.52 -32.36 -15.18
N GLY A 281 -17.56 -31.21 -15.87
CA GLY A 281 -18.84 -30.71 -16.39
C GLY A 281 -19.67 -29.74 -15.55
N ARG A 282 -19.07 -28.86 -14.73
CA ARG A 282 -19.77 -27.67 -14.22
C ARG A 282 -18.90 -26.42 -14.40
N THR A 283 -19.28 -25.62 -15.41
CA THR A 283 -18.80 -24.27 -15.64
C THR A 283 -19.29 -23.35 -14.52
N VAL A 284 -18.36 -22.73 -13.78
CA VAL A 284 -18.67 -21.46 -13.11
C VAL A 284 -18.56 -20.39 -14.19
N GLY A 285 -19.69 -20.10 -14.82
CA GLY A 285 -19.82 -19.03 -15.79
C GLY A 285 -19.48 -17.70 -15.14
N ALA A 286 -18.61 -16.94 -15.79
CA ALA A 286 -18.37 -15.54 -15.48
C ALA A 286 -19.71 -14.79 -15.50
N VAL A 287 -20.13 -14.26 -14.35
CA VAL A 287 -21.19 -13.25 -14.31
C VAL A 287 -20.56 -11.93 -14.72
N THR A 288 -20.47 -11.72 -16.02
CA THR A 288 -20.30 -10.40 -16.63
C THR A 288 -21.68 -9.92 -17.04
N GLN A 289 -22.43 -9.31 -16.12
CA GLN A 289 -23.64 -8.55 -16.43
C GLN A 289 -23.66 -7.31 -15.54
N GLY A 290 -23.76 -6.15 -16.18
CA GLY A 290 -23.68 -4.85 -15.54
C GLY A 290 -24.78 -4.63 -14.49
N MET A 291 -24.39 -3.95 -13.41
CA MET A 291 -25.33 -3.23 -12.56
C MET A 291 -25.35 -1.76 -13.00
N PRO A 292 -26.42 -1.28 -13.65
CA PRO A 292 -26.64 0.13 -13.90
C PRO A 292 -27.15 0.78 -12.60
N GLY A 293 -26.37 1.66 -11.99
CA GLY A 293 -26.82 2.35 -10.78
C GLY A 293 -25.72 2.92 -9.88
N ILE A 294 -24.79 3.69 -10.44
CA ILE A 294 -24.10 4.71 -9.64
C ILE A 294 -24.46 6.05 -10.28
N GLY A 295 -25.46 6.70 -9.68
CA GLY A 295 -25.72 8.11 -9.96
C GLY A 295 -24.43 8.88 -9.70
N SER A 296 -24.04 9.66 -10.71
CA SER A 296 -22.87 10.54 -10.71
C SER A 296 -22.79 11.36 -9.42
N VAL A 297 -21.94 10.93 -8.49
CA VAL A 297 -21.41 11.77 -7.41
C VAL A 297 -20.21 12.51 -8.00
N GLY A 298 -20.26 13.84 -7.90
CA GLY A 298 -19.49 14.75 -8.74
C GLY A 298 -17.96 14.61 -8.71
N GLY A 299 -17.35 14.97 -9.84
CA GLY A 299 -16.04 15.63 -9.95
C GLY A 299 -14.77 14.84 -9.61
N GLY A 300 -14.81 13.83 -8.76
CA GLY A 300 -13.65 13.03 -8.37
C GLY A 300 -13.26 12.00 -9.43
N ARG A 301 -11.97 11.91 -9.77
CA ARG A 301 -11.44 10.93 -10.72
C ARG A 301 -11.45 9.55 -10.05
N THR A 302 -12.13 8.58 -10.66
CA THR A 302 -12.17 7.20 -10.19
C THR A 302 -10.77 6.59 -10.24
N VAL A 303 -10.33 5.92 -9.18
CA VAL A 303 -9.01 5.31 -9.17
C VAL A 303 -9.03 3.96 -9.91
N SER A 304 -8.16 3.82 -10.91
CA SER A 304 -8.03 2.58 -11.69
C SER A 304 -7.38 1.46 -10.86
N ALA A 305 -7.89 0.23 -11.02
CA ALA A 305 -7.42 -0.97 -10.35
C ALA A 305 -5.98 -1.38 -10.75
N ILE A 306 -5.23 -1.95 -9.82
CA ILE A 306 -3.91 -2.58 -9.99
C ILE A 306 -4.16 -4.06 -9.79
N THR A 307 -3.71 -4.84 -10.75
CA THR A 307 -3.72 -6.30 -10.69
C THR A 307 -2.34 -6.77 -10.24
N GLU A 308 -2.34 -7.71 -9.30
CA GLU A 308 -1.14 -8.29 -8.73
C GLU A 308 -1.15 -9.81 -9.02
N VAL A 309 -0.04 -10.33 -9.55
CA VAL A 309 0.08 -11.75 -9.91
C VAL A 309 1.42 -12.29 -9.44
N ALA A 310 1.42 -13.40 -8.71
CA ALA A 310 2.65 -14.08 -8.32
C ALA A 310 3.40 -14.58 -9.57
N ALA A 311 4.69 -14.25 -9.66
CA ALA A 311 5.56 -14.72 -10.74
C ALA A 311 5.93 -16.19 -10.51
N VAL A 312 6.02 -16.95 -11.59
CA VAL A 312 6.40 -18.38 -11.56
C VAL A 312 7.88 -18.56 -11.22
N THR A 313 8.71 -17.56 -11.51
CA THR A 313 10.14 -17.60 -11.17
C THR A 313 10.40 -16.78 -9.89
N PRO A 314 10.82 -17.40 -8.78
CA PRO A 314 11.19 -16.65 -7.58
C PRO A 314 12.45 -15.82 -7.82
N ALA A 315 12.59 -14.70 -7.10
CA ALA A 315 13.83 -13.93 -7.13
C ALA A 315 15.00 -14.77 -6.57
N ALA A 316 16.23 -14.42 -6.98
CA ALA A 316 17.43 -15.00 -6.36
C ALA A 316 17.36 -14.80 -4.83
N GLY A 317 17.35 -15.91 -4.07
CA GLY A 317 17.18 -15.88 -2.60
C GLY A 317 15.82 -16.35 -2.07
N GLY A 318 14.93 -16.89 -2.92
CA GLY A 318 13.70 -17.58 -2.46
C GLY A 318 12.54 -16.65 -2.07
N GLN A 319 12.63 -15.35 -2.39
CA GLN A 319 11.57 -14.38 -2.19
C GLN A 319 10.49 -14.54 -3.29
N SER A 320 9.22 -14.49 -2.90
CA SER A 320 8.09 -14.49 -3.84
C SER A 320 8.12 -13.19 -4.66
N LEU A 321 8.34 -13.30 -5.96
CA LEU A 321 8.32 -12.16 -6.88
C LEU A 321 6.90 -11.97 -7.39
N VAL A 322 6.50 -10.72 -7.54
CA VAL A 322 5.14 -10.37 -7.92
C VAL A 322 5.18 -9.39 -9.08
N VAL A 323 4.31 -9.62 -10.07
CA VAL A 323 4.10 -8.71 -11.19
C VAL A 323 2.88 -7.85 -10.93
N ARG A 324 3.05 -6.53 -11.02
CA ARG A 324 1.96 -5.55 -10.98
C ARG A 324 1.73 -4.91 -12.33
N THR A 325 0.46 -4.64 -12.62
CA THR A 325 0.03 -3.85 -13.77
C THR A 325 -1.29 -3.15 -13.44
N GLY A 326 -1.67 -2.15 -14.24
CA GLY A 326 -2.91 -1.41 -14.04
C GLY A 326 -2.64 0.02 -13.61
N GLY A 327 -3.67 0.69 -13.07
CA GLY A 327 -3.57 2.13 -12.76
C GLY A 327 -3.53 3.04 -14.00
N VAL A 328 -3.76 2.51 -15.21
CA VAL A 328 -3.63 3.27 -16.46
C VAL A 328 -4.61 4.44 -16.44
N ASN A 329 -4.06 5.65 -16.59
CA ASN A 329 -4.81 6.87 -16.56
C ASN A 329 -5.25 7.26 -17.97
N THR A 330 -6.49 6.92 -18.33
CA THR A 330 -7.08 7.22 -19.65
C THR A 330 -7.79 8.57 -19.70
N THR A 331 -7.87 9.33 -18.60
CA THR A 331 -8.50 10.65 -18.67
C THR A 331 -7.58 11.61 -19.41
N LEU A 332 -8.17 12.26 -20.40
CA LEU A 332 -7.47 13.14 -21.32
C LEU A 332 -6.94 14.40 -20.62
N PRO A 333 -5.78 14.93 -21.06
CA PRO A 333 -5.21 16.13 -20.48
C PRO A 333 -6.09 17.34 -20.81
N ASN A 334 -6.14 18.29 -19.87
CA ASN A 334 -6.89 19.53 -19.99
C ASN A 334 -5.99 20.78 -19.94
N ASN A 335 -4.67 20.63 -20.04
CA ASN A 335 -3.72 21.75 -20.03
C ASN A 335 -3.29 22.13 -21.45
N SER A 336 -2.65 23.29 -21.62
CA SER A 336 -2.31 23.82 -22.95
C SER A 336 -1.06 23.21 -23.59
N LEU A 337 -0.34 22.30 -22.92
CA LEU A 337 0.79 21.57 -23.50
C LEU A 337 0.33 20.48 -24.48
N PHE A 338 -0.89 19.98 -24.30
CA PHE A 338 -1.44 18.88 -25.08
C PHE A 338 -2.68 19.35 -25.85
N ARG A 339 -2.85 18.80 -27.05
CA ARG A 339 -3.99 19.04 -27.92
C ARG A 339 -4.69 17.72 -28.18
N LEU A 340 -6.03 17.77 -28.17
CA LEU A 340 -6.84 16.61 -28.51
C LEU A 340 -7.09 16.61 -30.01
N ASN A 341 -6.83 15.47 -30.64
CA ASN A 341 -7.13 15.22 -32.04
C ASN A 341 -8.25 14.18 -32.12
N PRO A 342 -9.53 14.57 -32.15
CA PRO A 342 -10.64 13.63 -32.20
C PRO A 342 -10.83 12.97 -33.57
N ASN A 343 -10.06 13.34 -34.61
CA ASN A 343 -10.20 12.79 -35.96
C ASN A 343 -9.98 11.26 -35.96
N PRO A 344 -10.95 10.43 -36.38
CA PRO A 344 -10.80 8.98 -36.45
C PRO A 344 -9.64 8.49 -37.33
N GLY A 345 -9.26 9.27 -38.36
CA GLY A 345 -8.12 8.95 -39.24
C GLY A 345 -6.76 9.46 -38.74
N GLY A 346 -6.70 10.11 -37.58
CA GLY A 346 -5.45 10.57 -36.98
C GLY A 346 -4.73 9.47 -36.22
N SER A 347 -3.40 9.45 -36.26
CA SER A 347 -2.58 8.43 -35.59
C SER A 347 -2.64 8.49 -34.06
N TYR A 348 -2.93 9.66 -33.49
CA TYR A 348 -2.90 9.93 -32.05
C TYR A 348 -4.16 10.66 -31.60
N LEU A 349 -4.64 10.34 -30.40
CA LEU A 349 -5.73 11.07 -29.76
C LEU A 349 -5.22 12.31 -29.00
N VAL A 350 -4.04 12.23 -28.41
CA VAL A 350 -3.36 13.31 -27.70
C VAL A 350 -2.04 13.62 -28.38
N GLU A 351 -1.87 14.87 -28.81
CA GLU A 351 -0.64 15.35 -29.45
C GLU A 351 -0.04 16.49 -28.62
N THR A 352 1.28 16.50 -28.49
CA THR A 352 1.99 17.56 -27.77
C THR A 352 2.04 18.82 -28.64
N ASP A 353 1.92 20.02 -28.04
CA ASP A 353 1.98 21.28 -28.80
C ASP A 353 3.29 21.32 -29.61
N PRO A 354 3.22 21.46 -30.94
CA PRO A 354 4.41 21.40 -31.79
C PRO A 354 5.39 22.54 -31.48
N ARG A 355 4.92 23.69 -30.96
CA ARG A 355 5.81 24.76 -30.47
C ARG A 355 6.62 24.33 -29.26
N PHE A 356 6.26 23.24 -28.59
CA PHE A 356 7.04 22.66 -27.51
C PHE A 356 7.89 21.49 -28.01
N ALA A 357 7.30 20.50 -28.69
CA ALA A 357 7.95 19.19 -28.90
C ALA A 357 8.67 18.98 -30.25
N SER A 358 8.51 19.85 -31.26
CA SER A 358 8.99 19.60 -32.63
C SER A 358 10.50 19.72 -32.87
N TYR A 359 11.28 20.05 -31.83
CA TYR A 359 12.73 20.25 -31.96
C TYR A 359 13.53 18.94 -32.03
N ARG A 360 12.89 17.79 -31.78
CA ARG A 360 13.46 16.45 -31.94
C ARG A 360 12.37 15.42 -32.21
N THR A 361 12.76 14.25 -32.68
CA THR A 361 11.87 13.07 -32.75
C THR A 361 11.83 12.38 -31.39
N TRP A 362 10.63 12.00 -30.95
CA TRP A 362 10.41 11.30 -29.68
C TRP A 362 10.17 9.82 -29.94
N LEU A 363 10.81 8.96 -29.16
CA LEU A 363 10.52 7.52 -29.16
C LEU A 363 9.05 7.29 -28.79
N SER A 364 8.35 6.49 -29.60
CA SER A 364 6.95 6.13 -29.45
C SER A 364 6.74 4.63 -29.60
N SER A 365 5.52 4.19 -29.34
CA SER A 365 5.04 2.84 -29.60
C SER A 365 5.08 2.42 -31.08
N ASP A 366 5.35 3.33 -32.02
CA ASP A 366 5.63 2.99 -33.43
C ASP A 366 6.76 1.96 -33.55
N THR A 367 7.77 2.03 -32.67
CA THR A 367 8.88 1.08 -32.65
C THR A 367 8.38 -0.35 -32.39
N MET A 368 7.48 -0.54 -31.41
CA MET A 368 6.88 -1.83 -31.11
C MET A 368 6.06 -2.37 -32.29
N LEU A 369 5.18 -1.53 -32.84
CA LEU A 369 4.28 -1.90 -33.93
C LEU A 369 5.06 -2.28 -35.20
N THR A 370 6.12 -1.53 -35.51
CA THR A 370 7.02 -1.82 -36.62
C THR A 370 7.75 -3.15 -36.43
N GLN A 371 8.32 -3.39 -35.24
CA GLN A 371 9.07 -4.62 -34.95
C GLN A 371 8.21 -5.89 -34.89
N LEU A 372 6.91 -5.72 -34.62
CA LEU A 372 5.89 -6.79 -34.67
C LEU A 372 5.21 -6.91 -36.04
N SER A 373 5.61 -6.08 -37.01
CA SER A 373 5.07 -6.07 -38.38
C SER A 373 3.54 -5.96 -38.41
N VAL A 374 2.99 -5.12 -37.53
CA VAL A 374 1.54 -4.82 -37.51
C VAL A 374 1.20 -4.00 -38.75
N ASP A 375 0.16 -4.40 -39.48
CA ASP A 375 -0.32 -3.66 -40.64
C ASP A 375 -0.72 -2.23 -40.24
N PRO A 376 -0.07 -1.19 -40.79
CA PRO A 376 -0.42 0.20 -40.50
C PRO A 376 -1.87 0.55 -40.84
N ALA A 377 -2.48 -0.13 -41.82
CA ALA A 377 -3.88 0.09 -42.20
C ALA A 377 -4.88 -0.49 -41.19
N LEU A 378 -4.45 -1.46 -40.37
CA LEU A 378 -5.25 -2.09 -39.33
C LEU A 378 -4.85 -1.63 -37.92
N THR A 379 -3.84 -0.76 -37.84
CA THR A 379 -3.36 -0.23 -36.56
C THR A 379 -4.39 0.72 -36.00
N GLN A 380 -4.88 0.39 -34.80
CA GLN A 380 -5.80 1.25 -34.08
C GLN A 380 -5.12 2.56 -33.68
N LYS A 381 -5.93 3.59 -33.51
CA LYS A 381 -5.49 4.89 -33.00
C LYS A 381 -4.76 4.75 -31.66
N ARG A 382 -3.68 5.49 -31.46
CA ARG A 382 -2.94 5.48 -30.18
C ARG A 382 -3.41 6.59 -29.26
N LEU A 383 -3.27 6.39 -27.95
CA LEU A 383 -3.68 7.37 -26.98
C LEU A 383 -2.89 8.68 -27.12
N GLY A 384 -1.59 8.64 -27.37
CA GLY A 384 -0.84 9.85 -27.67
C GLY A 384 0.47 9.64 -28.42
N ASP A 385 1.13 10.76 -28.72
CA ASP A 385 2.46 10.78 -29.35
C ASP A 385 3.57 10.30 -28.41
N GLY A 386 4.80 10.14 -28.93
CA GLY A 386 5.92 9.62 -28.13
C GLY A 386 6.25 10.42 -26.88
N PHE A 387 6.04 11.74 -26.88
CA PHE A 387 6.23 12.57 -25.69
C PHE A 387 5.16 12.27 -24.62
N TYR A 388 3.89 12.20 -25.02
CA TYR A 388 2.80 11.87 -24.12
C TYR A 388 2.86 10.42 -23.63
N GLU A 389 3.23 9.46 -24.48
CA GLU A 389 3.40 8.05 -24.09
C GLU A 389 4.49 7.87 -23.03
N GLN A 390 5.63 8.54 -23.18
CA GLN A 390 6.68 8.52 -22.15
C GLN A 390 6.18 9.09 -20.82
N LYS A 391 5.36 10.15 -20.85
CA LYS A 391 4.68 10.67 -19.65
C LYS A 391 3.79 9.62 -19.00
N LEU A 392 2.96 8.93 -19.78
CA LEU A 392 2.08 7.87 -19.27
C LEU A 392 2.87 6.73 -18.64
N VAL A 393 3.98 6.32 -19.27
CA VAL A 393 4.82 5.23 -18.76
C VAL A 393 5.48 5.62 -17.44
N ARG A 394 6.04 6.84 -17.31
CA ARG A 394 6.62 7.26 -16.03
C ARG A 394 5.59 7.42 -14.92
N GLU A 395 4.38 7.89 -15.22
CA GLU A 395 3.31 7.97 -14.22
C GLU A 395 2.90 6.58 -13.73
N GLN A 396 2.83 5.59 -14.64
CA GLN A 396 2.57 4.21 -14.28
C GLN A 396 3.70 3.60 -13.44
N VAL A 397 4.97 3.83 -13.80
CA VAL A 397 6.11 3.37 -12.99
C VAL A 397 6.05 3.96 -11.59
N ALA A 398 5.81 5.27 -11.46
CA ALA A 398 5.64 5.92 -10.17
C ALA A 398 4.48 5.36 -9.36
N GLN A 399 3.35 5.05 -10.00
CA GLN A 399 2.20 4.47 -9.33
C GLN A 399 2.42 3.02 -8.89
N LEU A 400 3.07 2.20 -9.72
CA LEU A 400 3.24 0.76 -9.47
C LEU A 400 4.41 0.46 -8.52
N THR A 401 5.40 1.35 -8.46
CA THR A 401 6.65 1.13 -7.69
C THR A 401 6.92 2.19 -6.61
N GLY A 402 6.30 3.37 -6.71
CA GLY A 402 6.63 4.54 -5.88
C GLY A 402 7.89 5.29 -6.34
N ARG A 403 8.41 5.02 -7.54
CA ARG A 403 9.72 5.51 -7.99
C ARG A 403 9.65 6.24 -9.33
N ARG A 404 10.62 7.12 -9.59
CA ARG A 404 10.70 7.85 -10.86
C ARG A 404 11.08 6.95 -12.04
N PHE A 405 11.90 5.93 -11.77
CA PHE A 405 12.45 4.98 -12.73
C PHE A 405 12.44 3.57 -12.16
N LEU A 406 12.42 2.59 -13.05
CA LEU A 406 12.77 1.20 -12.77
C LEU A 406 14.29 1.07 -12.59
N ASP A 407 14.72 -0.06 -12.04
CA ASP A 407 16.14 -0.26 -11.73
C ASP A 407 17.00 -0.33 -12.98
N GLY A 408 18.16 0.32 -12.90
CA GLY A 408 19.11 0.41 -14.01
C GLY A 408 18.81 1.54 -15.00
N TYR A 409 17.79 2.37 -14.74
CA TYR A 409 17.43 3.49 -15.61
C TYR A 409 17.51 4.84 -14.90
N SER A 410 17.88 5.86 -15.67
CA SER A 410 17.93 7.26 -15.23
C SER A 410 17.38 8.22 -16.29
N SER A 411 16.70 7.70 -17.32
CA SER A 411 16.17 8.44 -18.46
C SER A 411 14.89 7.79 -18.96
N ASP A 412 13.87 8.63 -19.23
CA ASP A 412 12.56 8.20 -19.74
C ASP A 412 12.70 7.44 -21.06
N GLU A 413 13.51 7.95 -21.99
CA GLU A 413 13.66 7.38 -23.33
C GLU A 413 14.40 6.04 -23.29
N ALA A 414 15.46 5.93 -22.47
CA ALA A 414 16.21 4.69 -22.31
C ALA A 414 15.35 3.59 -21.66
N GLN A 415 14.60 3.94 -20.62
CA GLN A 415 13.67 3.03 -19.96
C GLN A 415 12.55 2.60 -20.91
N TYR A 416 11.93 3.55 -21.61
CA TYR A 416 10.83 3.24 -22.50
C TYR A 416 11.26 2.33 -23.65
N ARG A 417 12.44 2.57 -24.23
CA ARG A 417 13.02 1.68 -25.25
C ARG A 417 13.21 0.27 -24.74
N ALA A 418 13.84 0.10 -23.58
CA ALA A 418 14.08 -1.22 -23.02
C ALA A 418 12.77 -1.96 -22.71
N LEU A 419 11.76 -1.26 -22.18
CA LEU A 419 10.44 -1.83 -21.93
C LEU A 419 9.71 -2.26 -23.21
N ILE A 420 9.87 -1.50 -24.30
CA ILE A 420 9.36 -1.87 -25.64
C ILE A 420 10.10 -3.10 -26.16
N ASP A 421 11.43 -3.10 -26.12
CA ASP A 421 12.25 -4.19 -26.65
C ASP A 421 11.97 -5.51 -25.89
N ASN A 422 11.84 -5.46 -24.56
CA ASN A 422 11.42 -6.59 -23.75
C ASN A 422 9.98 -7.04 -24.10
N GLY A 423 9.06 -6.09 -24.29
CA GLY A 423 7.68 -6.36 -24.70
C GLY A 423 7.60 -7.06 -26.07
N VAL A 424 8.37 -6.61 -27.06
CA VAL A 424 8.45 -7.25 -28.39
C VAL A 424 9.03 -8.65 -28.28
N THR A 425 10.08 -8.83 -27.47
CA THR A 425 10.71 -10.14 -27.24
C THR A 425 9.71 -11.13 -26.66
N TYR A 426 9.00 -10.72 -25.61
CA TYR A 426 7.97 -11.53 -24.98
C TYR A 426 6.80 -11.82 -25.95
N ALA A 427 6.36 -10.82 -26.71
CA ALA A 427 5.29 -10.97 -27.68
C ALA A 427 5.62 -11.97 -28.80
N LYS A 428 6.85 -11.96 -29.31
CA LYS A 428 7.30 -12.95 -30.32
C LYS A 428 7.34 -14.37 -29.75
N ALA A 429 7.81 -14.52 -28.52
CA ALA A 429 7.87 -15.83 -27.86
C ALA A 429 6.48 -16.43 -27.58
N TRP A 430 5.49 -15.60 -27.26
CA TRP A 430 4.15 -16.03 -26.85
C TRP A 430 3.06 -15.80 -27.93
N GLY A 431 3.43 -15.33 -29.12
CA GLY A 431 2.48 -15.05 -30.21
C GLY A 431 1.45 -13.97 -29.88
N LEU A 432 1.83 -12.96 -29.09
CA LEU A 432 0.92 -11.92 -28.62
C LEU A 432 0.63 -10.88 -29.68
N ARG A 433 -0.55 -10.27 -29.59
CA ARG A 433 -1.01 -9.22 -30.51
C ARG A 433 -1.32 -7.94 -29.73
N PRO A 434 -0.76 -6.77 -30.14
CA PRO A 434 -1.14 -5.48 -29.57
C PRO A 434 -2.66 -5.28 -29.59
N GLY A 435 -3.17 -4.62 -28.55
CA GLY A 435 -4.61 -4.42 -28.34
C GLY A 435 -5.23 -5.39 -27.32
N VAL A 436 -4.60 -6.54 -27.06
CA VAL A 436 -5.07 -7.53 -26.08
C VAL A 436 -4.22 -7.49 -24.82
N ALA A 437 -4.84 -7.31 -23.66
CA ALA A 437 -4.15 -7.33 -22.36
C ALA A 437 -3.60 -8.73 -22.02
N LEU A 438 -2.48 -8.78 -21.29
CA LEU A 438 -1.97 -10.05 -20.76
C LEU A 438 -2.96 -10.67 -19.76
N THR A 439 -3.14 -11.97 -19.87
CA THR A 439 -3.83 -12.80 -18.86
C THR A 439 -2.96 -12.97 -17.61
N ALA A 440 -3.56 -13.34 -16.47
CA ALA A 440 -2.80 -13.61 -15.25
C ALA A 440 -1.75 -14.71 -15.45
N ALA A 441 -2.08 -15.77 -16.21
CA ALA A 441 -1.13 -16.83 -16.53
C ALA A 441 0.07 -16.31 -17.35
N GLN A 442 -0.15 -15.39 -18.29
CA GLN A 442 0.94 -14.76 -19.05
C GLN A 442 1.75 -13.81 -18.15
N MET A 443 1.09 -12.99 -17.33
CA MET A 443 1.78 -12.11 -16.38
C MET A 443 2.71 -12.89 -15.45
N ALA A 444 2.26 -14.03 -14.92
CA ALA A 444 3.05 -14.88 -14.05
C ALA A 444 4.33 -15.40 -14.73
N GLN A 445 4.36 -15.47 -16.06
CA GLN A 445 5.48 -15.96 -16.86
C GLN A 445 6.43 -14.85 -17.32
N LEU A 446 6.18 -13.59 -16.96
CA LEU A 446 7.11 -12.51 -17.23
C LEU A 446 8.42 -12.74 -16.48
N THR A 447 9.53 -12.47 -17.16
CA THR A 447 10.90 -12.55 -16.61
C THR A 447 11.60 -11.20 -16.64
N SER A 448 10.97 -10.19 -17.26
CA SER A 448 11.47 -8.83 -17.39
C SER A 448 10.30 -7.86 -17.38
N ASP A 449 10.57 -6.63 -16.96
CA ASP A 449 9.58 -5.56 -17.03
C ASP A 449 9.31 -5.20 -18.49
N ILE A 450 8.06 -4.94 -18.82
CA ILE A 450 7.64 -4.61 -20.19
C ILE A 450 6.68 -3.43 -20.23
N VAL A 451 6.59 -2.83 -21.41
CA VAL A 451 5.42 -2.06 -21.82
C VAL A 451 4.70 -2.86 -22.90
N TRP A 452 3.38 -2.91 -22.82
CA TRP A 452 2.51 -3.57 -23.79
C TRP A 452 1.37 -2.65 -24.21
N LEU A 453 0.98 -2.68 -25.47
CA LEU A 453 -0.15 -1.88 -25.97
C LEU A 453 -1.47 -2.62 -25.76
N VAL A 454 -2.37 -2.00 -24.99
CA VAL A 454 -3.69 -2.55 -24.67
C VAL A 454 -4.77 -1.62 -25.22
N GLU A 455 -5.79 -2.16 -25.88
CA GLU A 455 -6.95 -1.39 -26.33
C GLU A 455 -7.78 -0.96 -25.12
N GLN A 456 -8.08 0.33 -25.00
CA GLN A 456 -8.89 0.89 -23.93
C GLN A 456 -9.97 1.81 -24.50
N ASP A 457 -11.12 1.83 -23.83
CA ASP A 457 -12.15 2.84 -24.06
C ASP A 457 -11.73 4.16 -23.40
N VAL A 458 -11.70 5.24 -24.17
CA VAL A 458 -11.31 6.58 -23.75
C VAL A 458 -12.50 7.51 -23.90
N THR A 459 -12.89 8.18 -22.82
CA THR A 459 -13.99 9.15 -22.83
C THR A 459 -13.48 10.52 -23.27
N LEU A 460 -14.02 11.01 -24.39
CA LEU A 460 -13.77 12.35 -24.93
C LEU A 460 -14.47 13.43 -24.09
N PRO A 461 -14.05 14.70 -24.17
CA PRO A 461 -14.68 15.79 -23.41
C PRO A 461 -16.17 16.01 -23.69
N ASN A 462 -16.64 15.57 -24.87
CA ASN A 462 -18.05 15.62 -25.26
C ASN A 462 -18.89 14.44 -24.73
N GLY A 463 -18.29 13.53 -23.95
CA GLY A 463 -18.92 12.34 -23.38
C GLY A 463 -18.94 11.12 -24.30
N GLN A 464 -18.49 11.23 -25.56
CA GLN A 464 -18.37 10.08 -26.45
C GLN A 464 -17.16 9.22 -26.07
N THR A 465 -17.25 7.91 -26.26
CA THR A 465 -16.12 6.99 -26.10
C THR A 465 -15.44 6.70 -27.43
N THR A 466 -14.12 6.56 -27.42
CA THR A 466 -13.32 6.12 -28.56
C THR A 466 -12.31 5.08 -28.09
N ARG A 467 -11.93 4.13 -28.95
CA ARG A 467 -10.92 3.12 -28.62
C ARG A 467 -9.54 3.62 -29.01
N ALA A 468 -8.58 3.41 -28.11
CA ALA A 468 -7.18 3.70 -28.39
C ALA A 468 -6.26 2.65 -27.80
N LEU A 469 -5.13 2.41 -28.46
CA LEU A 469 -4.01 1.66 -27.90
C LEU A 469 -3.32 2.52 -26.84
N VAL A 470 -3.17 1.95 -25.64
CA VAL A 470 -2.55 2.59 -24.49
C VAL A 470 -1.32 1.80 -24.06
N PRO A 471 -0.14 2.44 -23.92
CA PRO A 471 1.01 1.81 -23.28
C PRO A 471 0.68 1.45 -21.82
N GLN A 472 0.75 0.16 -21.51
CA GLN A 472 0.52 -0.39 -20.17
C GLN A 472 1.80 -1.04 -19.64
N VAL A 473 2.21 -0.66 -18.43
CA VAL A 473 3.42 -1.17 -17.76
C VAL A 473 3.09 -2.46 -16.99
N TYR A 474 3.99 -3.43 -17.09
CA TYR A 474 4.00 -4.64 -16.26
C TYR A 474 5.36 -4.71 -15.59
N VAL A 475 5.38 -4.66 -14.26
CA VAL A 475 6.61 -4.52 -13.47
C VAL A 475 6.71 -5.58 -12.38
N HIS A 476 7.90 -6.13 -12.21
CA HIS A 476 8.26 -6.95 -11.07
C HIS A 476 8.52 -6.06 -9.86
N VAL A 477 7.68 -6.20 -8.84
CA VAL A 477 7.79 -5.46 -7.59
C VAL A 477 8.95 -6.03 -6.78
N LYS A 478 9.87 -5.16 -6.37
CA LYS A 478 11.02 -5.52 -5.56
C LYS A 478 10.78 -5.17 -4.09
N PRO A 479 11.51 -5.80 -3.15
CA PRO A 479 11.53 -5.35 -1.75
C PRO A 479 11.83 -3.84 -1.67
N GLY A 480 10.97 -3.12 -0.95
CA GLY A 480 11.03 -1.66 -0.82
C GLY A 480 10.32 -0.88 -1.94
N ASP A 481 9.65 -1.55 -2.89
CA ASP A 481 8.66 -0.90 -3.76
C ASP A 481 7.34 -0.72 -2.99
N LEU A 482 6.66 0.39 -3.25
CA LEU A 482 5.48 0.79 -2.48
C LEU A 482 4.20 0.18 -3.02
N ASP A 483 3.21 0.03 -2.13
CA ASP A 483 1.86 -0.49 -2.40
C ASP A 483 0.90 0.58 -2.97
N GLY A 484 1.44 1.66 -3.53
CA GLY A 484 0.67 2.69 -4.23
C GLY A 484 0.06 3.78 -3.34
N SER A 485 0.38 3.83 -2.04
CA SER A 485 -0.09 4.84 -1.08
C SER A 485 -0.10 6.30 -1.55
N GLY A 486 -1.02 7.11 -1.01
CA GLY A 486 -1.27 8.48 -1.44
C GLY A 486 -0.15 9.46 -1.07
N ALA A 487 0.44 9.35 0.13
CA ALA A 487 1.49 10.27 0.59
C ALA A 487 2.89 9.67 0.44
N LEU A 488 3.68 10.24 -0.46
CA LEU A 488 4.97 9.71 -0.87
C LEU A 488 6.06 10.78 -0.96
N ILE A 489 7.20 10.50 -0.34
CA ILE A 489 8.47 11.18 -0.60
C ILE A 489 9.49 10.11 -1.04
N ALA A 490 9.99 10.22 -2.26
CA ALA A 490 10.87 9.20 -2.84
C ALA A 490 12.04 9.76 -3.64
N GLY A 491 13.10 8.97 -3.70
CA GLY A 491 14.31 9.24 -4.48
C GLY A 491 15.07 7.96 -4.79
N GLN A 492 16.06 8.02 -5.68
CA GLN A 492 17.08 6.96 -5.73
C GLN A 492 17.80 6.88 -4.38
N SER A 493 18.15 8.03 -3.84
CA SER A 493 18.52 8.23 -2.44
C SER A 493 17.70 9.38 -1.86
N VAL A 494 17.40 9.32 -0.57
CA VAL A 494 16.67 10.36 0.15
C VAL A 494 17.51 10.82 1.34
N SER A 495 17.79 12.12 1.42
CA SER A 495 18.51 12.76 2.52
C SER A 495 17.67 13.90 3.08
N LEU A 496 17.15 13.72 4.29
CA LEU A 496 16.27 14.67 4.97
C LEU A 496 16.99 15.24 6.19
N ASN A 497 17.40 16.51 6.11
CA ASN A 497 17.97 17.27 7.20
C ASN A 497 16.89 18.21 7.76
N VAL A 498 16.24 17.78 8.83
CA VAL A 498 15.20 18.53 9.52
C VAL A 498 15.80 19.17 10.77
N SER A 499 15.68 20.49 10.90
CA SER A 499 16.19 21.19 12.10
C SER A 499 15.24 21.05 13.30
N GLY A 500 13.94 20.95 13.06
CA GLY A 500 12.91 20.60 14.04
C GLY A 500 12.34 19.18 13.83
N ASP A 501 11.03 19.03 13.96
CA ASP A 501 10.36 17.73 13.95
C ASP A 501 10.02 17.22 12.55
N MET A 502 10.12 15.90 12.40
CA MET A 502 9.57 15.13 11.28
C MET A 502 8.38 14.30 11.75
N VAL A 503 7.26 14.38 11.01
CA VAL A 503 6.12 13.47 11.13
C VAL A 503 5.91 12.75 9.81
N ASN A 504 5.93 11.42 9.85
CA ASN A 504 5.63 10.56 8.72
C ASN A 504 4.43 9.66 9.03
N GLN A 505 3.38 9.77 8.23
CA GLN A 505 2.21 8.89 8.20
C GLN A 505 2.09 8.16 6.86
N GLY A 506 2.78 8.64 5.82
CA GLY A 506 2.88 8.03 4.50
C GLY A 506 4.13 7.19 4.31
N SER A 507 4.65 7.17 3.09
CA SER A 507 5.90 6.50 2.73
C SER A 507 7.04 7.47 2.47
N ILE A 508 8.22 7.14 3.02
CA ILE A 508 9.50 7.72 2.64
C ILE A 508 10.36 6.57 2.08
N ALA A 509 10.77 6.67 0.82
CA ALA A 509 11.40 5.56 0.11
C ALA A 509 12.67 5.96 -0.66
N GLY A 510 13.76 5.27 -0.38
CA GLY A 510 15.00 5.28 -1.18
C GLY A 510 15.15 3.98 -1.95
N ARG A 511 15.87 3.96 -3.08
CA ARG A 511 16.34 2.68 -3.66
C ARG A 511 17.59 2.23 -2.91
N ASP A 512 18.54 3.14 -2.83
CA ASP A 512 19.86 2.86 -2.26
C ASP A 512 19.89 3.28 -0.80
N VAL A 513 19.56 4.54 -0.50
CA VAL A 513 19.71 5.10 0.85
C VAL A 513 18.51 5.93 1.25
N VAL A 514 18.09 5.79 2.51
CA VAL A 514 17.32 6.81 3.23
C VAL A 514 18.14 7.27 4.43
N SER A 515 18.47 8.55 4.48
CA SER A 515 19.14 9.21 5.59
C SER A 515 18.27 10.32 6.13
N ILE A 516 17.91 10.24 7.41
CA ILE A 516 17.04 11.19 8.09
C ILE A 516 17.78 11.69 9.33
N THR A 517 17.90 13.00 9.47
CA THR A 517 18.30 13.65 10.72
C THR A 517 17.25 14.67 11.11
N ALA A 518 16.68 14.57 12.31
CA ALA A 518 15.65 15.49 12.81
C ALA A 518 15.82 15.77 14.31
N GLU A 519 15.12 16.77 14.84
CA GLU A 519 15.03 16.96 16.29
C GLU A 519 14.33 15.76 16.92
N ASN A 520 13.08 15.53 16.49
CA ASN A 520 12.33 14.30 16.75
C ASN A 520 11.87 13.69 15.43
N VAL A 521 11.84 12.35 15.39
CA VAL A 521 11.24 11.60 14.27
C VAL A 521 10.04 10.83 14.77
N LYS A 522 8.86 11.14 14.22
CA LYS A 522 7.59 10.45 14.52
C LYS A 522 7.11 9.71 13.28
N ASN A 523 7.35 8.40 13.23
CA ASN A 523 6.78 7.52 12.23
C ASN A 523 5.48 6.91 12.77
N LEU A 524 4.34 7.49 12.38
CA LEU A 524 3.02 7.23 12.94
C LEU A 524 2.17 6.46 11.92
N GLY A 525 2.22 5.14 11.95
CA GLY A 525 1.54 4.29 10.96
C GLY A 525 2.15 4.34 9.56
N GLY A 526 3.22 5.13 9.35
CA GLY A 526 3.93 5.29 8.10
C GLY A 526 5.03 4.25 7.89
N ARG A 527 5.65 4.30 6.70
CA ARG A 527 6.77 3.43 6.30
C ARG A 527 7.99 4.23 5.89
N ILE A 528 9.16 3.82 6.37
CA ILE A 528 10.47 4.35 5.94
C ILE A 528 11.28 3.16 5.42
N THR A 529 11.64 3.19 4.13
CA THR A 529 12.26 2.04 3.46
C THR A 529 13.39 2.42 2.51
N GLY A 530 14.44 1.59 2.42
CA GLY A 530 15.58 1.81 1.52
C GLY A 530 16.51 0.60 1.42
N GLY A 531 17.56 0.72 0.60
CA GLY A 531 18.67 -0.23 0.61
C GLY A 531 19.36 -0.21 1.97
N ASP A 532 19.91 0.93 2.32
CA ASP A 532 20.38 1.29 3.65
C ASP A 532 19.47 2.39 4.23
N VAL A 533 19.11 2.26 5.51
CA VAL A 533 18.26 3.22 6.20
C VAL A 533 18.95 3.69 7.47
N ALA A 534 19.20 4.99 7.56
CA ALA A 534 19.73 5.66 8.74
C ALA A 534 18.73 6.73 9.22
N VAL A 535 18.12 6.51 10.37
CA VAL A 535 17.24 7.47 11.04
C VAL A 535 17.89 7.92 12.33
N ARG A 536 18.20 9.22 12.42
CA ARG A 536 18.86 9.85 13.56
C ARG A 536 18.00 10.98 14.13
N ALA A 537 17.37 10.73 15.26
CA ALA A 537 16.74 11.78 16.05
C ALA A 537 17.75 12.38 17.02
N ARG A 538 17.79 13.72 17.14
CA ARG A 538 18.62 14.40 18.15
C ARG A 538 18.08 14.15 19.55
N THR A 539 16.75 14.07 19.69
CA THR A 539 16.07 13.82 20.94
C THR A 539 15.35 12.47 20.88
N ASP A 540 14.13 12.38 20.34
CA ASP A 540 13.35 11.14 20.38
C ASP A 540 12.99 10.57 19.00
N LEU A 541 12.96 9.24 18.90
CA LEU A 541 12.44 8.51 17.74
C LEU A 541 11.24 7.67 18.18
N ASP A 542 10.06 8.02 17.68
CA ASP A 542 8.81 7.29 17.91
C ASP A 542 8.38 6.57 16.63
N ASN A 543 8.42 5.24 16.65
CA ASN A 543 7.84 4.38 15.62
C ASN A 543 6.58 3.70 16.15
N LEU A 544 5.42 4.34 15.95
CA LEU A 544 4.13 3.93 16.53
C LEU A 544 3.23 3.36 15.44
N GLY A 545 2.96 2.05 15.50
CA GLY A 545 2.24 1.31 14.45
C GLY A 545 2.85 1.41 13.06
N GLY A 546 4.10 1.90 12.94
CA GLY A 546 4.82 2.15 11.71
C GLY A 546 5.95 1.15 11.46
N ILE A 547 6.46 1.14 10.23
CA ILE A 547 7.52 0.23 9.80
C ILE A 547 8.75 1.04 9.36
N ILE A 548 9.92 0.63 9.84
CA ILE A 548 11.21 1.09 9.32
C ILE A 548 11.98 -0.15 8.86
N ASP A 549 12.20 -0.27 7.56
CA ASP A 549 12.79 -1.46 6.97
C ASP A 549 13.93 -1.13 6.00
N ALA A 550 14.93 -1.99 5.93
CA ALA A 550 16.04 -1.86 5.00
C ALA A 550 16.32 -3.18 4.29
N ASN A 551 16.80 -3.10 3.05
CA ASN A 551 17.25 -4.29 2.34
C ASN A 551 18.61 -4.77 2.85
N ASN A 552 19.53 -3.87 3.21
CA ASN A 552 20.91 -4.20 3.56
C ASN A 552 21.21 -3.87 5.03
N SER A 553 21.05 -2.60 5.42
CA SER A 553 21.35 -2.16 6.78
C SER A 553 20.36 -1.12 7.32
N LEU A 554 20.02 -1.25 8.59
CA LEU A 554 19.14 -0.32 9.31
C LEU A 554 19.87 0.22 10.54
N SER A 555 19.87 1.54 10.70
CA SER A 555 20.38 2.26 11.87
C SER A 555 19.31 3.25 12.37
N ALA A 556 18.59 2.88 13.42
CA ALA A 556 17.65 3.76 14.13
C ALA A 556 18.29 4.25 15.44
N MET A 557 18.58 5.55 15.52
CA MET A 557 19.27 6.16 16.65
C MET A 557 18.49 7.35 17.21
N ALA A 558 18.31 7.38 18.52
CA ALA A 558 17.78 8.53 19.25
C ALA A 558 18.81 9.05 20.25
N GLY A 559 18.98 10.37 20.33
CA GLY A 559 19.87 10.97 21.33
C GLY A 559 19.34 10.85 22.76
N ARG A 560 18.03 10.64 22.92
CA ARG A 560 17.37 10.38 24.21
C ARG A 560 16.58 9.07 24.15
N ASP A 561 15.35 9.05 23.69
CA ASP A 561 14.51 7.85 23.75
C ASP A 561 14.15 7.29 22.37
N LEU A 562 14.19 5.95 22.24
CA LEU A 562 13.71 5.23 21.06
C LEU A 562 12.50 4.37 21.46
N ASN A 563 11.32 4.72 20.95
CA ASN A 563 10.08 4.00 21.21
C ASN A 563 9.60 3.29 19.95
N VAL A 564 9.43 1.97 20.00
CA VAL A 564 8.80 1.18 18.95
C VAL A 564 7.60 0.47 19.56
N ALA A 565 6.40 0.87 19.18
CA ALA A 565 5.19 0.36 19.82
C ALA A 565 4.07 0.06 18.82
N SER A 566 3.57 -1.16 18.87
CA SER A 566 2.32 -1.51 18.20
C SER A 566 1.16 -0.75 18.84
N THR A 567 0.14 -0.46 18.05
CA THR A 567 -1.05 0.29 18.50
C THR A 567 -2.22 -0.66 18.64
N THR A 568 -3.12 -0.36 19.57
CA THR A 568 -4.38 -1.09 19.76
C THR A 568 -5.56 -0.19 19.52
N ARG A 569 -6.72 -0.81 19.33
CA ARG A 569 -7.98 -0.12 19.24
C ARG A 569 -9.05 -0.87 20.01
N SER A 570 -9.75 -0.12 20.86
CA SER A 570 -10.82 -0.65 21.70
C SER A 570 -12.18 -0.16 21.22
N ASN A 571 -13.18 -1.04 21.36
CA ASN A 571 -14.58 -0.74 21.13
C ASN A 571 -15.42 -1.42 22.22
N SER A 572 -16.60 -0.88 22.52
CA SER A 572 -17.49 -1.45 23.55
C SER A 572 -18.95 -1.15 23.26
N ASN A 573 -19.83 -2.04 23.69
CA ASN A 573 -21.26 -1.87 23.63
C ASN A 573 -21.93 -2.55 24.84
N ALA A 574 -23.26 -2.64 24.84
CA ALA A 574 -24.01 -3.25 25.95
C ALA A 574 -23.68 -4.74 26.20
N GLN A 575 -23.11 -5.44 25.21
CA GLN A 575 -22.75 -6.85 25.30
C GLN A 575 -21.26 -7.09 25.55
N GLY A 576 -20.44 -6.05 25.76
CA GLY A 576 -19.06 -6.21 26.20
C GLY A 576 -18.06 -5.19 25.65
N SER A 577 -16.80 -5.60 25.57
CA SER A 577 -15.69 -4.77 25.08
C SER A 577 -14.68 -5.61 24.29
N ILE A 578 -14.10 -5.06 23.24
CA ILE A 578 -13.01 -5.69 22.50
C ILE A 578 -11.85 -4.71 22.32
N THR A 579 -10.61 -5.19 22.45
CA THR A 579 -9.36 -4.49 22.17
C THR A 579 -8.52 -5.35 21.26
N ASN A 580 -8.26 -4.88 20.04
CA ASN A 580 -7.45 -5.59 19.05
C ASN A 580 -6.16 -4.82 18.75
N VAL A 581 -5.15 -5.50 18.23
CA VAL A 581 -4.01 -4.83 17.60
C VAL A 581 -4.53 -4.08 16.38
N SER A 582 -4.31 -2.77 16.36
CA SER A 582 -4.63 -1.90 15.23
C SER A 582 -3.52 -1.98 14.19
N ARG A 583 -2.27 -1.70 14.61
CA ARG A 583 -1.09 -1.76 13.73
C ARG A 583 0.12 -2.30 14.46
N ILE A 584 0.89 -3.13 13.79
CA ILE A 584 2.17 -3.64 14.28
C ILE A 584 3.26 -2.62 13.97
N ALA A 585 4.06 -2.27 14.97
CA ALA A 585 5.30 -1.53 14.75
C ALA A 585 6.49 -2.47 14.57
N GLY A 586 7.39 -2.14 13.65
CA GLY A 586 8.59 -2.95 13.50
C GLY A 586 9.78 -2.31 12.83
N LEU A 587 10.93 -2.92 13.08
CA LEU A 587 12.25 -2.62 12.51
C LEU A 587 12.75 -3.86 11.78
N TYR A 588 13.10 -3.75 10.49
CA TYR A 588 13.46 -4.93 9.69
C TYR A 588 14.70 -4.75 8.82
N VAL A 589 15.45 -5.84 8.67
CA VAL A 589 16.49 -6.02 7.64
C VAL A 589 16.21 -7.32 6.88
N THR A 590 16.22 -7.25 5.56
CA THR A 590 15.81 -8.37 4.68
C THR A 590 16.94 -8.92 3.81
N ALA A 591 18.20 -8.49 4.02
CA ALA A 591 19.32 -8.90 3.19
C ALA A 591 19.47 -10.43 3.19
N PRO A 592 19.87 -11.09 2.10
CA PRO A 592 20.07 -12.54 2.09
C PRO A 592 21.14 -13.00 3.10
N SER A 593 22.21 -12.21 3.26
CA SER A 593 23.31 -12.49 4.19
C SER A 593 23.97 -11.21 4.68
N GLY A 594 24.59 -11.26 5.86
CA GLY A 594 25.44 -10.19 6.41
C GLY A 594 24.76 -8.87 6.75
N GLY A 595 23.42 -8.77 6.64
CA GLY A 595 22.68 -7.55 6.94
C GLY A 595 22.83 -7.12 8.41
N THR A 596 22.76 -5.81 8.65
CA THR A 596 22.99 -5.21 9.97
C THR A 596 21.81 -4.36 10.42
N LEU A 597 21.27 -4.66 11.61
CA LEU A 597 20.23 -3.86 12.25
C LEU A 597 20.77 -3.27 13.56
N VAL A 598 20.76 -1.95 13.69
CA VAL A 598 21.13 -1.22 14.90
C VAL A 598 19.95 -0.36 15.35
N ALA A 599 19.51 -0.57 16.59
CA ALA A 599 18.55 0.26 17.30
C ALA A 599 19.23 0.76 18.59
N SER A 600 19.37 2.08 18.74
CA SER A 600 20.10 2.66 19.87
C SER A 600 19.44 3.91 20.43
N ALA A 601 19.43 4.02 21.76
CA ALA A 601 18.96 5.18 22.50
C ALA A 601 20.04 5.72 23.44
N GLY A 602 20.20 7.05 23.47
CA GLY A 602 21.07 7.74 24.42
C GLY A 602 20.57 7.74 25.86
N ARG A 603 19.33 7.30 26.09
CA ARG A 603 18.73 7.08 27.40
C ARG A 603 17.95 5.76 27.44
N ASP A 604 16.69 5.73 26.99
CA ASP A 604 15.86 4.53 27.08
C ASP A 604 15.41 4.02 25.71
N LEU A 605 15.35 2.70 25.56
CA LEU A 605 14.78 2.04 24.39
C LEU A 605 13.56 1.22 24.83
N THR A 606 12.38 1.54 24.33
CA THR A 606 11.14 0.84 24.66
C THR A 606 10.56 0.13 23.46
N LEU A 607 10.35 -1.18 23.58
CA LEU A 607 9.68 -2.02 22.59
C LEU A 607 8.38 -2.55 23.18
N SER A 608 7.23 -2.17 22.64
CA SER A 608 5.90 -2.59 23.15
C SER A 608 5.13 -3.35 22.08
N GLY A 609 5.01 -4.67 22.24
CA GLY A 609 4.40 -5.55 21.23
C GLY A 609 5.02 -5.38 19.83
N ALA A 610 6.28 -4.95 19.77
CA ALA A 610 6.96 -4.58 18.54
C ALA A 610 7.71 -5.76 17.93
N GLN A 611 7.99 -5.67 16.64
CA GLN A 611 8.78 -6.67 15.92
C GLN A 611 10.15 -6.10 15.55
N ILE A 612 11.21 -6.87 15.83
CA ILE A 612 12.55 -6.56 15.36
C ILE A 612 13.06 -7.79 14.59
N GLY A 613 13.31 -7.62 13.30
CA GLY A 613 13.67 -8.72 12.43
C GLY A 613 14.94 -8.47 11.64
N ASN A 614 15.90 -9.38 11.70
CA ASN A 614 16.99 -9.45 10.71
C ASN A 614 16.98 -10.84 10.07
N ALA A 615 16.47 -10.90 8.84
CA ALA A 615 16.34 -12.13 8.07
C ALA A 615 17.67 -12.56 7.41
N SER A 616 18.76 -11.84 7.62
CA SER A 616 20.05 -12.15 7.00
C SER A 616 20.75 -13.32 7.65
N THR A 617 21.18 -14.27 6.82
CA THR A 617 22.10 -15.34 7.25
C THR A 617 23.42 -14.71 7.69
N GLY A 618 23.86 -14.99 8.92
CA GLY A 618 25.06 -14.37 9.49
C GLY A 618 24.93 -12.86 9.74
N GLY A 619 23.70 -12.31 9.72
CA GLY A 619 23.43 -10.91 10.03
C GLY A 619 23.70 -10.56 11.49
N GLN A 620 23.86 -9.27 11.76
CA GLN A 620 24.06 -8.71 13.09
C GLN A 620 22.88 -7.85 13.51
N THR A 621 22.39 -8.06 14.72
CA THR A 621 21.36 -7.21 15.32
C THR A 621 21.85 -6.68 16.66
N VAL A 622 21.87 -5.36 16.80
CA VAL A 622 22.25 -4.63 18.01
C VAL A 622 21.07 -3.80 18.48
N VAL A 623 20.64 -4.04 19.71
CA VAL A 623 19.62 -3.24 20.40
C VAL A 623 20.24 -2.78 21.71
N ALA A 624 20.36 -1.46 21.89
CA ALA A 624 21.07 -0.88 23.02
C ALA A 624 20.38 0.39 23.55
N ALA A 625 20.43 0.57 24.86
CA ALA A 625 20.07 1.80 25.54
C ALA A 625 21.21 2.17 26.49
N ALA A 626 21.43 3.48 26.71
CA ALA A 626 22.42 3.91 27.69
C ALA A 626 21.95 3.69 29.13
N ARG A 627 20.63 3.64 29.36
CA ARG A 627 19.99 3.46 30.66
C ARG A 627 19.14 2.18 30.70
N ASP A 628 17.94 2.21 30.10
CA ASP A 628 16.96 1.12 30.22
C ASP A 628 16.44 0.62 28.86
N LEU A 629 16.41 -0.70 28.66
CA LEU A 629 15.73 -1.41 27.57
C LEU A 629 14.48 -2.07 28.14
N ASN A 630 13.34 -1.50 27.76
CA ASN A 630 12.04 -1.97 28.20
C ASN A 630 11.42 -2.85 27.12
N LEU A 631 11.16 -4.12 27.43
CA LEU A 631 10.47 -5.07 26.55
C LEU A 631 9.07 -5.32 27.08
N ASN A 632 8.14 -4.47 26.64
CA ASN A 632 6.76 -4.50 27.05
C ASN A 632 5.90 -5.33 26.09
N THR A 633 4.75 -5.71 26.59
CA THR A 633 3.67 -6.32 25.82
C THR A 633 2.65 -5.28 25.40
N VAL A 634 1.77 -5.67 24.49
CA VAL A 634 0.57 -4.90 24.13
C VAL A 634 -0.64 -5.79 24.41
N GLU A 635 -1.51 -5.35 25.32
CA GLU A 635 -2.69 -6.11 25.72
C GLU A 635 -3.76 -6.07 24.61
N THR A 636 -4.26 -7.24 24.23
CA THR A 636 -5.55 -7.40 23.55
C THR A 636 -6.53 -8.04 24.52
N SER A 637 -7.80 -7.68 24.39
CA SER A 637 -8.83 -8.17 25.29
C SER A 637 -10.15 -8.35 24.58
N ASN A 638 -10.93 -9.32 25.04
CA ASN A 638 -12.30 -9.51 24.65
C ASN A 638 -13.12 -9.73 25.91
N SER A 639 -14.27 -9.09 26.02
CA SER A 639 -15.26 -9.34 27.04
C SER A 639 -16.61 -9.43 26.37
N GLN A 640 -17.41 -10.40 26.82
CA GLN A 640 -18.74 -10.63 26.32
C GLN A 640 -19.68 -10.89 27.49
N SER A 641 -20.86 -10.30 27.43
CA SER A 641 -21.93 -10.45 28.40
C SER A 641 -23.22 -10.72 27.66
N ILE A 642 -23.73 -11.94 27.80
CA ILE A 642 -24.98 -12.39 27.21
C ILE A 642 -25.95 -12.68 28.34
N LYS A 643 -27.18 -12.16 28.20
CA LYS A 643 -28.25 -12.40 29.15
C LYS A 643 -29.46 -12.92 28.39
N TRP A 644 -29.82 -14.18 28.64
CA TRP A 644 -31.03 -14.79 28.11
C TRP A 644 -32.23 -14.47 29.01
N ASP A 645 -32.04 -14.55 30.32
CA ASP A 645 -33.01 -14.09 31.33
C ASP A 645 -32.31 -13.71 32.65
N ASN A 646 -33.07 -13.52 33.75
CA ASN A 646 -32.50 -13.12 35.04
C ASN A 646 -31.63 -14.19 35.71
N ASN A 647 -31.89 -15.47 35.40
CA ASN A 647 -31.22 -16.62 35.99
C ASN A 647 -30.27 -17.30 34.98
N ASN A 648 -30.45 -17.04 33.68
CA ASN A 648 -29.61 -17.56 32.61
C ASN A 648 -28.80 -16.43 31.94
N TRP A 649 -27.52 -16.37 32.27
CA TRP A 649 -26.58 -15.38 31.74
C TRP A 649 -25.18 -15.99 31.64
N ARG A 650 -24.38 -15.46 30.73
CA ARG A 650 -22.97 -15.82 30.55
C ARG A 650 -22.12 -14.58 30.41
N LYS A 651 -20.98 -14.57 31.10
CA LYS A 651 -19.95 -13.54 30.96
C LYS A 651 -18.62 -14.21 30.74
N ASP A 652 -18.00 -13.89 29.62
CA ASP A 652 -16.67 -14.35 29.27
C ASP A 652 -15.74 -13.15 29.18
N SER A 653 -14.50 -13.31 29.61
CA SER A 653 -13.44 -12.34 29.30
C SER A 653 -12.12 -13.06 29.08
N THR A 654 -11.43 -12.65 28.03
CA THR A 654 -10.11 -13.12 27.67
C THR A 654 -9.19 -11.91 27.55
N ARG A 655 -7.97 -12.07 28.05
CA ARG A 655 -6.88 -11.12 27.84
C ARG A 655 -5.69 -11.87 27.27
N GLN A 656 -5.01 -11.25 26.32
CA GLN A 656 -3.81 -11.78 25.71
C GLN A 656 -2.77 -10.68 25.64
N GLU A 657 -1.51 -11.06 25.85
CA GLU A 657 -0.39 -10.15 25.78
C GLU A 657 0.37 -10.40 24.48
N ILE A 658 0.45 -9.38 23.62
CA ILE A 658 1.26 -9.43 22.40
C ILE A 658 2.70 -9.07 22.78
N VAL A 659 3.57 -10.07 22.75
CA VAL A 659 4.96 -9.94 23.19
C VAL A 659 5.84 -9.34 22.09
N THR A 660 6.78 -8.50 22.50
CA THR A 660 7.88 -8.06 21.63
C THR A 660 8.68 -9.25 21.13
N SER A 661 8.78 -9.41 19.81
CA SER A 661 9.37 -10.61 19.17
C SER A 661 10.62 -10.26 18.36
N PRO A 662 11.83 -10.57 18.85
CA PRO A 662 13.03 -10.55 18.04
C PRO A 662 13.11 -11.81 17.15
N ARG A 663 13.22 -11.63 15.83
CA ARG A 663 13.47 -12.73 14.87
C ARG A 663 14.81 -12.51 14.17
N ASN A 664 15.82 -13.29 14.53
CA ASN A 664 17.14 -13.24 13.91
C ASN A 664 17.55 -14.62 13.38
N ILE A 665 18.11 -14.66 12.17
CA ILE A 665 18.80 -15.84 11.61
C ILE A 665 20.32 -15.79 11.95
N GLY A 666 20.77 -14.71 12.60
CA GLY A 666 22.17 -14.47 13.01
C GLY A 666 22.35 -14.07 14.48
N HIS A 667 23.54 -13.54 14.82
CA HIS A 667 23.91 -13.19 16.20
C HIS A 667 23.21 -11.92 16.69
N ALA A 668 22.52 -12.01 17.82
CA ALA A 668 21.93 -10.87 18.52
C ALA A 668 22.83 -10.44 19.70
N ARG A 669 23.18 -9.15 19.78
CA ARG A 669 23.82 -8.57 20.98
C ARG A 669 22.89 -7.53 21.61
N THR A 670 22.66 -7.71 22.90
CA THR A 670 21.98 -6.75 23.79
C THR A 670 23.01 -6.28 24.82
N GLY A 671 23.25 -4.98 24.92
CA GLY A 671 24.27 -4.44 25.84
C GLY A 671 23.65 -3.42 26.78
N GLU A 672 23.72 -3.67 28.10
CA GLU A 672 23.11 -2.82 29.16
C GLU A 672 23.69 -3.02 30.57
N ASN A 673 23.34 -2.08 31.47
CA ASN A 673 23.55 -2.14 32.92
C ASN A 673 22.38 -2.75 33.72
N ARG A 674 21.10 -2.71 33.25
CA ARG A 674 19.94 -3.37 33.89
C ARG A 674 18.85 -3.72 32.88
N ARG A 675 18.37 -4.97 32.88
CA ARG A 675 17.22 -5.42 32.08
C ARG A 675 15.96 -5.53 32.95
N HIS A 676 14.82 -5.07 32.45
CA HIS A 676 13.51 -5.36 33.01
C HIS A 676 12.66 -6.09 31.97
N CYS A 677 12.48 -7.41 32.17
CA CYS A 677 11.44 -8.21 31.53
C CYS A 677 10.29 -8.38 32.53
N PRO A 678 9.02 -8.14 32.14
CA PRO A 678 7.87 -8.53 32.94
C PRO A 678 7.73 -10.05 33.08
#